data_AF-C1N793-F1
#
_entry.id   AF-C1N793-F1
#
_cell.length_a   1.000
_cell.length_b   1.000
_cell.length_c   1.000
_cell.angle_alpha   90.00
_cell.angle_beta   90.00
_cell.angle_gamma   90.00
#
_symmetry.space_group_name_H-M   'P 1'
#
loop_
_entity.id
_entity.type
_entity.pdbx_description
1 polymer ?
#
loop_
_entity_poly.entity_id
_entity_poly.type
_entity_poly.pdbx_seq_one_letter_code
_entity_poly.pdbx_strand_id
1 'polypeptide(L)'
;MEEGLASSSSSEDDADEPPPRAEENLPPLFHEAAGPPPEEETPITERPNPATDFIDAQATTADLARLLTQCDREMYGMPTGDVLGHAGLGSAHFARMFGQLTDQIVEYVRLNQQGATIEATTPGKWRPRAVVFIVGCGTSGRLAFQASRAGNAALKARGHAPMFRHVVAGGDAALFQCVESAEDDGARARDDYDAALAAAGGDAITDAFMIGISAGLSARYVAEMLNRAFDDPKHRFAVAFLGFNPSNQARERAMFHPPSPRFQRRATLLPGVAPVDPTDWMMGKDRPEDVYGPKPIRPASFREVVWRFELDIGGQYCGVGDDDDESTQTMRYRRRLALNPVLGPEAVTGSSRLKGGSATKVILDASIHAAIALACDVKTTEEIGFPIRATRGATALTRDCVCVASRATRAVSQAAQDDDSPLSQARRLIDAAADALRAKAGVHYLASDSVGVGLTCAIDASEQEPTFGAKKTDVRAYVRGGWQVVTGSMRVPAGVDADLDVSESPGFRAAAGSFGADDLIVVFVTGGEDSASKRSSDSDARDGDGDGDGGSSSTSSSSIVDVVADVVAEKGCRVAVVAVGVKGHDDAIARAETIRATFAAAAETAHRTRRAAERATLATCAIEIDPALGPELGCYEEQSQILSFAPRAVELAVKHVANAVSTGAHVLIGKTFGNRMIDLRVSNAKLFRRAARLIEDLTGVSDVDARVALSRAIHGDPAPAVDDAALDAHVRVATGMRRVVPAATLLATGAPWKDVVDARVAVASGESVRVILTRAGFGGKGGGGEGGASASKRAKTTDAAATSKGAAYQFAF
;
A
#
# COMPACT_ATOMS: atom_id res chain seq x y z
N MET A 1 -55.26 10.73 21.43
CA MET A 1 -56.56 11.41 21.44
C MET A 1 -56.82 11.88 20.02
N GLU A 2 -58.02 11.58 19.55
CA GLU A 2 -58.54 11.68 18.19
C GLU A 2 -58.69 13.12 17.65
N GLU A 3 -58.51 13.23 16.32
CA GLU A 3 -59.32 13.91 15.29
C GLU A 3 -59.78 15.39 15.35
N GLY A 4 -59.81 16.00 14.15
CA GLY A 4 -60.79 17.01 13.71
C GLY A 4 -60.20 18.36 13.24
N LEU A 5 -59.79 18.54 11.98
CA LEU A 5 -60.56 19.10 10.84
C LEU A 5 -61.12 20.53 11.03
N ALA A 6 -60.64 21.49 10.21
CA ALA A 6 -61.48 22.48 9.54
C ALA A 6 -60.74 23.19 8.38
N SER A 7 -61.33 23.07 7.20
CA SER A 7 -61.04 23.75 5.94
C SER A 7 -61.76 25.10 5.83
N SER A 8 -61.20 26.05 5.10
CA SER A 8 -62.00 26.93 4.22
C SER A 8 -61.18 27.45 3.05
N SER A 9 -61.83 27.42 1.89
CA SER A 9 -61.36 27.71 0.54
C SER A 9 -61.66 29.15 0.14
N SER A 10 -60.87 29.70 -0.81
CA SER A 10 -61.41 30.51 -1.92
C SER A 10 -60.37 30.80 -3.01
N SER A 11 -60.83 30.59 -4.24
CA SER A 11 -60.49 31.21 -5.54
C SER A 11 -59.16 30.90 -6.25
N GLU A 12 -59.36 30.33 -7.43
CA GLU A 12 -58.47 30.07 -8.55
C GLU A 12 -58.07 31.35 -9.31
N ASP A 13 -57.08 31.16 -10.19
CA ASP A 13 -56.63 31.98 -11.32
C ASP A 13 -55.68 33.15 -11.02
N ASP A 14 -54.38 32.85 -11.12
CA ASP A 14 -53.50 33.54 -12.09
C ASP A 14 -52.28 32.65 -12.40
N ALA A 15 -52.08 32.42 -13.70
CA ALA A 15 -50.94 31.73 -14.25
C ALA A 15 -49.71 32.63 -14.19
N ASP A 16 -48.68 32.21 -13.45
CA ASP A 16 -47.34 32.80 -13.55
C ASP A 16 -46.27 31.70 -13.53
N GLU A 17 -45.34 31.85 -14.46
CA GLU A 17 -44.25 30.91 -14.78
C GLU A 17 -43.43 30.48 -13.54
N PRO A 18 -42.92 29.23 -13.49
CA PRO A 18 -41.93 28.87 -12.49
C PRO A 18 -40.68 29.75 -12.69
N PRO A 19 -40.08 30.27 -11.60
CA PRO A 19 -38.90 31.12 -11.70
C PRO A 19 -37.78 30.33 -12.40
N PRO A 20 -36.94 31.01 -13.21
CA PRO A 20 -35.84 30.34 -13.88
C PRO A 20 -35.00 29.61 -12.84
N ARG A 21 -34.75 28.32 -13.06
CA ARG A 21 -33.81 27.54 -12.27
C ARG A 21 -32.54 28.37 -12.18
N ALA A 22 -32.18 28.79 -10.97
CA ALA A 22 -30.84 29.29 -10.71
C ALA A 22 -29.90 28.21 -11.25
N GLU A 23 -29.19 28.50 -12.33
CA GLU A 23 -28.02 27.74 -12.70
C GLU A 23 -27.15 27.72 -11.44
N GLU A 24 -27.12 26.56 -10.78
CA GLU A 24 -26.10 26.29 -9.79
C GLU A 24 -24.78 26.47 -10.52
N ASN A 25 -24.17 27.64 -10.33
CA ASN A 25 -22.79 27.91 -10.69
C ASN A 25 -21.95 26.83 -10.02
N LEU A 26 -21.71 25.74 -10.75
CA LEU A 26 -20.70 24.76 -10.43
C LEU A 26 -19.41 25.56 -10.23
N PRO A 27 -18.78 25.49 -9.05
CA PRO A 27 -17.48 26.10 -8.88
C PRO A 27 -16.54 25.46 -9.91
N PRO A 28 -15.56 26.21 -10.44
CA PRO A 28 -14.59 25.65 -11.36
C PRO A 28 -13.98 24.38 -10.75
N LEU A 29 -13.78 23.35 -11.59
CA LEU A 29 -13.21 22.03 -11.25
C LEU A 29 -11.79 22.07 -10.66
N PHE A 30 -11.27 23.27 -10.46
CA PHE A 30 -10.06 23.57 -9.73
C PHE A 30 -10.43 24.50 -8.58
N HIS A 31 -10.09 24.09 -7.36
CA HIS A 31 -9.35 25.07 -6.59
C HIS A 31 -8.16 25.44 -7.48
N GLU A 32 -8.12 26.68 -7.98
CA GLU A 32 -6.84 27.38 -7.85
C GLU A 32 -6.48 27.21 -6.39
N ALA A 33 -5.71 26.17 -6.09
CA ALA A 33 -4.88 26.20 -4.93
C ALA A 33 -4.11 27.48 -5.15
N ALA A 34 -4.42 28.53 -4.38
CA ALA A 34 -3.40 29.48 -4.01
C ALA A 34 -2.17 28.61 -3.77
N GLY A 35 -1.19 28.70 -4.67
CA GLY A 35 -0.02 27.83 -4.63
C GLY A 35 0.41 27.80 -3.18
N PRO A 36 0.64 26.60 -2.58
CA PRO A 36 0.87 26.54 -1.16
C PRO A 36 1.94 27.57 -0.82
N PRO A 37 1.82 28.28 0.32
CA PRO A 37 2.86 29.20 0.72
C PRO A 37 4.22 28.50 0.59
N PRO A 38 5.30 29.22 0.26
CA PRO A 38 6.62 28.66 -0.08
C PRO A 38 7.27 27.73 0.97
N GLU A 39 6.55 27.35 2.03
CA GLU A 39 6.91 26.43 3.10
C GLU A 39 6.46 24.96 2.88
N GLU A 40 5.67 24.59 1.85
CA GLU A 40 5.25 23.18 1.65
C GLU A 40 6.08 22.40 0.59
N GLU A 41 7.41 22.45 0.63
CA GLU A 41 8.28 21.67 -0.27
C GLU A 41 8.27 20.14 0.02
N THR A 42 7.81 19.71 1.20
CA THR A 42 7.82 18.29 1.58
C THR A 42 6.57 17.56 1.13
N PRO A 43 6.68 16.47 0.32
CA PRO A 43 5.53 15.67 -0.08
C PRO A 43 4.78 15.09 1.12
N ILE A 44 3.45 15.01 1.06
CA ILE A 44 2.61 14.54 2.17
C ILE A 44 3.05 13.15 2.67
N THR A 45 3.41 12.25 1.77
CA THR A 45 3.91 10.91 2.13
C THR A 45 5.23 10.90 2.90
N GLU A 46 5.97 12.01 2.90
CA GLU A 46 7.24 12.20 3.63
C GLU A 46 7.11 13.16 4.81
N ARG A 47 5.93 13.74 5.04
CA ARG A 47 5.68 14.58 6.23
C ARG A 47 5.54 13.72 7.48
N PRO A 48 5.85 14.26 8.66
CA PRO A 48 5.46 13.64 9.90
C PRO A 48 3.96 13.74 10.15
N ASN A 49 3.38 12.70 10.76
CA ASN A 49 2.00 12.77 11.23
C ASN A 49 1.98 13.41 12.63
N PRO A 50 1.33 14.58 12.80
CA PRO A 50 1.25 15.24 14.11
C PRO A 50 0.57 14.38 15.19
N ALA A 51 -0.37 13.52 14.80
CA ALA A 51 -1.09 12.65 15.74
C ALA A 51 -0.21 11.56 16.36
N THR A 52 0.92 11.23 15.72
CA THR A 52 1.84 10.18 16.19
C THR A 52 3.24 10.70 16.46
N ASP A 53 3.46 12.01 16.51
CA ASP A 53 4.81 12.58 16.67
C ASP A 53 5.53 12.06 17.93
N PHE A 54 4.76 11.67 18.95
CA PHE A 54 5.20 11.12 20.23
C PHE A 54 4.92 9.61 20.38
N ILE A 55 4.78 8.86 19.27
CA ILE A 55 4.45 7.42 19.26
C ILE A 55 5.43 6.54 20.04
N ASP A 56 6.65 7.00 20.26
CA ASP A 56 7.69 6.27 20.97
C ASP A 56 7.71 6.59 22.49
N ALA A 57 6.97 7.61 22.92
CA ALA A 57 6.82 8.07 24.30
C ALA A 57 5.46 7.68 24.93
N GLN A 58 4.75 6.72 24.33
CA GLN A 58 3.45 6.28 24.83
C GLN A 58 3.54 5.67 26.23
N ALA A 59 2.57 6.00 27.08
CA ALA A 59 2.49 5.48 28.43
C ALA A 59 2.21 3.97 28.46
N THR A 60 1.45 3.46 27.48
CA THR A 60 1.13 2.04 27.37
C THR A 60 1.21 1.55 25.92
N THR A 61 1.46 0.24 25.75
CA THR A 61 1.37 -0.43 24.44
C THR A 61 -0.06 -0.42 23.87
N ALA A 62 -1.09 -0.27 24.70
CA ALA A 62 -2.47 -0.07 24.23
C ALA A 62 -2.61 1.27 23.50
N ASP A 63 -2.05 2.35 24.05
CA ASP A 63 -2.06 3.66 23.39
C ASP A 63 -1.30 3.65 22.07
N LEU A 64 -0.18 2.92 22.02
CA LEU A 64 0.56 2.67 20.78
C LEU A 64 -0.30 1.96 19.72
N ALA A 65 -1.00 0.87 20.10
CA ALA A 65 -1.89 0.16 19.19
C ALA A 65 -3.07 1.02 18.72
N ARG A 66 -3.61 1.86 19.61
CA ARG A 66 -4.67 2.82 19.29
C ARG A 66 -4.19 3.85 18.27
N LEU A 67 -3.03 4.44 18.46
CA LEU A 67 -2.47 5.43 17.52
C LEU A 67 -2.22 4.83 16.13
N LEU A 68 -1.62 3.65 16.06
CA LEU A 68 -1.36 2.96 14.79
C LEU A 68 -2.66 2.66 14.04
N THR A 69 -3.65 2.09 14.71
CA THR A 69 -4.94 1.73 14.10
C THR A 69 -5.83 2.96 13.82
N GLN A 70 -5.68 4.04 14.58
CA GLN A 70 -6.35 5.31 14.30
C GLN A 70 -5.79 5.94 13.02
N CYS A 71 -4.47 5.92 12.82
CA CYS A 71 -3.85 6.41 11.59
C CYS A 71 -4.35 5.66 10.35
N ASP A 72 -4.56 4.34 10.46
CA ASP A 72 -5.16 3.56 9.39
C ASP A 72 -6.57 4.04 9.03
N ARG A 73 -7.35 4.57 9.98
CA ARG A 73 -8.70 5.08 9.71
C ARG A 73 -8.71 6.43 8.97
N GLU A 74 -7.65 7.23 9.14
CA GLU A 74 -7.52 8.54 8.46
C GLU A 74 -7.63 8.41 6.94
N MET A 75 -7.23 7.27 6.37
CA MET A 75 -7.27 7.06 4.91
C MET A 75 -8.69 7.14 4.33
N TYR A 76 -9.74 6.88 5.10
CA TYR A 76 -11.13 7.00 4.64
C TYR A 76 -11.70 8.43 4.76
N GLY A 77 -11.08 9.29 5.57
CA GLY A 77 -11.48 10.67 5.83
C GLY A 77 -11.02 11.12 7.23
N MET A 78 -10.53 12.37 7.34
CA MET A 78 -10.05 12.94 8.61
C MET A 78 -11.23 13.32 9.53
N PRO A 79 -11.20 12.95 10.83
CA PRO A 79 -12.19 13.41 11.82
C PRO A 79 -12.05 14.90 12.19
N THR A 80 -10.93 15.53 11.84
CA THR A 80 -10.60 16.89 12.24
C THR A 80 -10.55 17.77 11.01
N GLY A 81 -11.56 18.63 10.86
CA GLY A 81 -11.47 19.75 9.94
C GLY A 81 -10.31 20.64 10.36
N ASP A 82 -9.20 20.60 9.61
CA ASP A 82 -8.48 21.79 9.16
C ASP A 82 -7.29 21.45 8.23
N VAL A 83 -7.36 21.96 6.98
CA VAL A 83 -6.63 23.12 6.38
C VAL A 83 -6.58 22.97 4.84
N LEU A 84 -6.69 21.74 4.29
CA LEU A 84 -6.60 21.52 2.82
C LEU A 84 -7.80 20.85 2.14
N GLY A 85 -8.89 20.53 2.87
CA GLY A 85 -10.13 20.05 2.25
C GLY A 85 -10.01 18.76 1.41
N HIS A 86 -8.96 17.97 1.60
CA HIS A 86 -8.70 16.82 0.74
C HIS A 86 -9.63 15.64 1.04
N ALA A 87 -10.16 15.07 -0.03
CA ALA A 87 -11.12 13.98 0.01
C ALA A 87 -10.37 12.64 0.20
N GLY A 88 -10.61 11.93 1.31
CA GLY A 88 -10.07 10.58 1.53
C GLY A 88 -10.77 9.52 0.65
N LEU A 89 -10.48 8.24 0.90
CA LEU A 89 -11.07 7.11 0.16
C LEU A 89 -12.62 7.08 0.22
N GLY A 90 -13.21 7.61 1.30
CA GLY A 90 -14.67 7.64 1.49
C GLY A 90 -15.40 8.77 0.75
N SER A 91 -14.69 9.63 0.02
CA SER A 91 -15.31 10.77 -0.66
C SER A 91 -16.07 10.40 -1.93
N ALA A 92 -17.11 11.16 -2.26
CA ALA A 92 -17.87 10.98 -3.50
C ALA A 92 -17.00 11.18 -4.76
N HIS A 93 -15.99 12.07 -4.69
CA HIS A 93 -15.05 12.29 -5.78
C HIS A 93 -14.24 11.02 -6.06
N PHE A 94 -13.58 10.45 -5.04
CA PHE A 94 -12.77 9.25 -5.25
C PHE A 94 -13.61 7.99 -5.52
N ALA A 95 -14.84 7.91 -4.98
CA ALA A 95 -15.78 6.86 -5.38
C ALA A 95 -16.03 6.86 -6.90
N ARG A 96 -16.21 8.04 -7.53
CA ARG A 96 -16.34 8.14 -8.99
C ARG A 96 -15.06 7.73 -9.72
N MET A 97 -13.90 8.18 -9.25
CA MET A 97 -12.61 7.83 -9.87
C MET A 97 -12.33 6.31 -9.80
N PHE A 98 -12.62 5.67 -8.66
CA PHE A 98 -12.52 4.22 -8.54
C PHE A 98 -13.57 3.52 -9.40
N GLY A 99 -14.78 4.08 -9.51
CA GLY A 99 -15.79 3.63 -10.47
C GLY A 99 -15.31 3.66 -11.92
N GLN A 100 -14.57 4.70 -12.34
CA GLN A 100 -13.98 4.78 -13.67
C GLN A 100 -12.89 3.73 -13.89
N LEU A 101 -12.06 3.47 -12.87
CA LEU A 101 -11.10 2.36 -12.90
C LEU A 101 -11.82 1.02 -13.08
N THR A 102 -12.90 0.81 -12.32
CA THR A 102 -13.74 -0.39 -12.40
C THR A 102 -14.39 -0.53 -13.79
N ASP A 103 -14.99 0.54 -14.34
CA ASP A 103 -15.55 0.55 -15.70
C ASP A 103 -14.52 0.11 -16.74
N GLN A 104 -13.30 0.66 -16.65
CA GLN A 104 -12.20 0.28 -17.54
C GLN A 104 -11.90 -1.21 -17.44
N ILE A 105 -11.85 -1.78 -16.23
CA ILE A 105 -11.59 -3.21 -16.04
C ILE A 105 -12.76 -4.05 -16.56
N VAL A 106 -14.02 -3.62 -16.36
CA VAL A 106 -15.23 -4.29 -16.90
C VAL A 106 -15.12 -4.46 -18.42
N GLU A 107 -14.72 -3.41 -19.12
CA GLU A 107 -14.52 -3.45 -20.58
C GLU A 107 -13.52 -4.53 -20.98
N TYR A 108 -12.38 -4.61 -20.28
CA TYR A 108 -11.35 -5.60 -20.58
C TYR A 108 -11.79 -7.04 -20.26
N VAL A 109 -12.61 -7.25 -19.23
CA VAL A 109 -13.22 -8.56 -18.96
C VAL A 109 -14.16 -8.94 -20.10
N ARG A 110 -15.03 -8.01 -20.55
CA ARG A 110 -15.98 -8.24 -21.64
C ARG A 110 -15.29 -8.50 -22.98
N LEU A 111 -14.22 -7.79 -23.30
CA LEU A 111 -13.41 -8.03 -24.50
C LEU A 111 -12.88 -9.47 -24.57
N ASN A 112 -12.53 -10.06 -23.42
CA ASN A 112 -12.10 -11.46 -23.36
C ASN A 112 -13.28 -12.44 -23.44
N GLN A 113 -14.47 -12.09 -22.96
CA GLN A 113 -15.67 -12.92 -23.10
C GLN A 113 -16.14 -13.05 -24.55
N GLN A 114 -15.96 -12.00 -25.37
CA GLN A 114 -16.39 -11.96 -26.77
C GLN A 114 -15.48 -12.72 -27.75
N GLY A 115 -14.36 -13.30 -27.30
CA GLY A 115 -13.45 -13.98 -28.24
C GLY A 115 -12.11 -14.47 -27.69
N ALA A 116 -11.99 -14.82 -26.41
CA ALA A 116 -10.81 -15.55 -25.94
C ALA A 116 -10.73 -16.89 -26.69
N THR A 117 -9.78 -17.01 -27.61
CA THR A 117 -9.51 -18.28 -28.28
C THR A 117 -8.70 -19.16 -27.32
N ILE A 118 -9.31 -20.26 -26.86
CA ILE A 118 -8.55 -21.41 -26.36
C ILE A 118 -7.68 -21.84 -27.54
N GLU A 119 -6.36 -21.99 -27.37
CA GLU A 119 -5.53 -22.59 -28.43
C GLU A 119 -6.12 -23.97 -28.74
N ALA A 120 -6.73 -24.12 -29.92
CA ALA A 120 -7.39 -25.36 -30.37
C ALA A 120 -6.44 -26.58 -30.35
N THR A 121 -5.14 -26.35 -30.25
CA THR A 121 -4.09 -27.38 -30.23
C THR A 121 -3.65 -27.81 -28.83
N THR A 122 -4.03 -27.11 -27.74
CA THR A 122 -3.71 -27.54 -26.37
C THR A 122 -4.83 -27.20 -25.39
N PRO A 123 -5.59 -28.19 -24.89
CA PRO A 123 -6.60 -27.97 -23.85
C PRO A 123 -6.02 -27.23 -22.64
N GLY A 124 -6.67 -26.13 -22.24
CA GLY A 124 -6.31 -25.37 -21.03
C GLY A 124 -5.31 -24.21 -21.21
N LYS A 125 -4.85 -23.91 -22.43
CA LYS A 125 -3.98 -22.75 -22.70
C LYS A 125 -4.76 -21.59 -23.32
N TRP A 126 -4.93 -20.52 -22.55
CA TRP A 126 -5.69 -19.34 -22.93
C TRP A 126 -4.78 -18.24 -23.47
N ARG A 127 -5.21 -17.57 -24.55
CA ARG A 127 -4.61 -16.31 -25.01
C ARG A 127 -5.64 -15.18 -24.87
N PRO A 128 -5.53 -14.33 -23.84
CA PRO A 128 -6.43 -13.20 -23.71
C PRO A 128 -6.20 -12.21 -24.86
N ARG A 129 -7.28 -11.60 -25.34
CA ARG A 129 -7.23 -10.47 -26.28
C ARG A 129 -6.85 -9.19 -25.54
N ALA A 130 -7.39 -9.03 -24.33
CA ALA A 130 -7.23 -7.85 -23.49
C ALA A 130 -6.51 -8.20 -22.17
N VAL A 131 -5.53 -7.40 -21.77
CA VAL A 131 -4.68 -7.68 -20.59
C VAL A 131 -4.57 -6.45 -19.69
N VAL A 132 -4.60 -6.67 -18.37
CA VAL A 132 -4.38 -5.62 -17.37
C VAL A 132 -3.04 -5.87 -16.68
N PHE A 133 -2.08 -4.96 -16.83
CA PHE A 133 -0.80 -4.95 -16.16
C PHE A 133 -0.86 -4.06 -14.91
N ILE A 134 -0.49 -4.60 -13.75
CA ILE A 134 -0.39 -3.86 -12.48
C ILE A 134 1.08 -3.82 -12.07
N VAL A 135 1.66 -2.62 -11.99
CA VAL A 135 3.11 -2.41 -11.88
C VAL A 135 3.43 -1.67 -10.59
N GLY A 136 4.46 -2.10 -9.86
CA GLY A 136 4.88 -1.41 -8.64
C GLY A 136 6.26 -1.80 -8.12
N CYS A 137 6.72 -1.10 -7.09
CA CYS A 137 7.98 -1.35 -6.38
C CYS A 137 7.70 -1.72 -4.92
N GLY A 138 8.54 -2.57 -4.31
CA GLY A 138 8.40 -2.96 -2.90
C GLY A 138 6.98 -3.44 -2.57
N THR A 139 6.40 -2.93 -1.46
CA THR A 139 5.00 -3.21 -1.08
C THR A 139 4.01 -3.02 -2.23
N SER A 140 4.12 -1.96 -3.04
CA SER A 140 3.18 -1.71 -4.14
C SER A 140 3.23 -2.82 -5.21
N GLY A 141 4.43 -3.34 -5.53
CA GLY A 141 4.57 -4.46 -6.46
C GLY A 141 4.09 -5.79 -5.88
N ARG A 142 4.29 -6.01 -4.57
CA ARG A 142 3.76 -7.19 -3.87
C ARG A 142 2.22 -7.17 -3.79
N LEU A 143 1.62 -6.00 -3.60
CA LEU A 143 0.16 -5.83 -3.67
C LEU A 143 -0.38 -6.01 -5.09
N ALA A 144 0.36 -5.56 -6.11
CA ALA A 144 0.02 -5.83 -7.51
C ALA A 144 -0.02 -7.34 -7.80
N PHE A 145 0.95 -8.10 -7.27
CA PHE A 145 0.95 -9.56 -7.34
C PHE A 145 -0.29 -10.18 -6.67
N GLN A 146 -0.57 -9.79 -5.42
CA GLN A 146 -1.70 -10.30 -4.66
C GLN A 146 -3.05 -10.01 -5.34
N ALA A 147 -3.27 -8.77 -5.79
CA ALA A 147 -4.48 -8.36 -6.48
C ALA A 147 -4.65 -9.09 -7.82
N SER A 148 -3.57 -9.22 -8.61
CA SER A 148 -3.60 -9.96 -9.88
C SER A 148 -3.95 -11.43 -9.68
N ARG A 149 -3.38 -12.07 -8.64
CA ARG A 149 -3.69 -13.46 -8.29
C ARG A 149 -5.15 -13.61 -7.89
N ALA A 150 -5.65 -12.76 -6.99
CA ALA A 150 -7.04 -12.80 -6.54
C ALA A 150 -8.03 -12.60 -7.69
N GLY A 151 -7.80 -11.60 -8.55
CA GLY A 151 -8.61 -11.36 -9.74
C GLY A 151 -8.61 -12.54 -10.72
N ASN A 152 -7.44 -13.12 -11.00
CA ASN A 152 -7.35 -14.30 -11.87
C ASN A 152 -8.01 -15.54 -11.27
N ALA A 153 -7.93 -15.74 -9.94
CA ALA A 153 -8.64 -16.81 -9.27
C ALA A 153 -10.16 -16.63 -9.37
N ALA A 154 -10.65 -15.40 -9.19
CA ALA A 154 -12.06 -15.06 -9.32
C ALA A 154 -12.59 -15.23 -10.75
N LEU A 155 -11.78 -14.90 -11.78
CA LEU A 155 -12.10 -15.17 -13.19
C LEU A 155 -12.13 -16.67 -13.49
N LYS A 156 -11.11 -17.41 -13.02
CA LYS A 156 -11.03 -18.87 -13.23
C LYS A 156 -12.21 -19.60 -12.59
N ALA A 157 -12.64 -19.19 -11.40
CA ALA A 157 -13.83 -19.74 -10.73
C ALA A 157 -15.12 -19.55 -11.55
N ARG A 158 -15.13 -18.55 -12.45
CA ARG A 158 -16.24 -18.25 -13.37
C ARG A 158 -16.00 -18.78 -14.80
N GLY A 159 -14.99 -19.62 -15.00
CA GLY A 159 -14.68 -20.22 -16.31
C GLY A 159 -13.98 -19.28 -17.30
N HIS A 160 -13.44 -18.15 -16.84
CA HIS A 160 -12.74 -17.19 -17.70
C HIS A 160 -11.22 -17.32 -17.62
N ALA A 161 -10.55 -16.93 -18.71
CA ALA A 161 -9.10 -16.88 -18.81
C ALA A 161 -8.49 -15.87 -17.83
N PRO A 162 -7.29 -16.14 -17.28
CA PRO A 162 -6.55 -15.13 -16.52
C PRO A 162 -6.08 -14.00 -17.44
N MET A 163 -6.28 -12.76 -17.01
CA MET A 163 -5.94 -11.53 -17.77
C MET A 163 -5.16 -10.50 -16.94
N PHE A 164 -5.10 -10.64 -15.61
CA PHE A 164 -4.33 -9.75 -14.76
C PHE A 164 -2.87 -10.22 -14.71
N ARG A 165 -1.94 -9.30 -14.97
CA ARG A 165 -0.50 -9.51 -14.92
C ARG A 165 0.10 -8.52 -13.95
N HIS A 166 1.06 -8.96 -13.14
CA HIS A 166 1.80 -8.08 -12.25
C HIS A 166 3.22 -7.91 -12.79
N VAL A 167 3.82 -6.76 -12.52
CA VAL A 167 5.26 -6.52 -12.72
C VAL A 167 5.80 -5.85 -11.47
N VAL A 168 6.79 -6.47 -10.84
CA VAL A 168 7.45 -5.95 -9.64
C VAL A 168 8.91 -5.64 -9.94
N ALA A 169 9.36 -4.45 -9.58
CA ALA A 169 10.76 -4.08 -9.68
C ALA A 169 11.62 -5.07 -8.86
N GLY A 170 12.63 -5.67 -9.49
CA GLY A 170 13.46 -6.72 -8.88
C GLY A 170 12.97 -8.15 -9.14
N GLY A 171 11.87 -8.33 -9.89
CA GLY A 171 11.34 -9.63 -10.29
C GLY A 171 10.82 -10.49 -9.13
N ASP A 172 10.68 -11.79 -9.34
CA ASP A 172 10.09 -12.73 -8.37
C ASP A 172 10.79 -12.70 -7.00
N ALA A 173 12.10 -12.42 -6.97
CA ALA A 173 12.82 -12.29 -5.71
C ALA A 173 12.26 -11.14 -4.83
N ALA A 174 11.83 -10.04 -5.45
CA ALA A 174 11.22 -8.91 -4.74
C ALA A 174 9.81 -9.20 -4.20
N LEU A 175 9.24 -10.40 -4.41
CA LEU A 175 7.96 -10.77 -3.80
C LEU A 175 8.08 -11.05 -2.29
N PHE A 176 9.25 -11.48 -1.81
CA PHE A 176 9.45 -11.89 -0.41
C PHE A 176 10.66 -11.28 0.29
N GLN A 177 11.51 -10.57 -0.45
CA GLN A 177 12.58 -9.79 0.13
C GLN A 177 12.57 -8.37 -0.41
N CYS A 178 13.21 -7.48 0.32
CA CYS A 178 13.41 -6.12 -0.11
C CYS A 178 14.50 -6.06 -1.20
N VAL A 179 14.18 -5.45 -2.34
CA VAL A 179 15.12 -5.13 -3.42
C VAL A 179 14.95 -3.65 -3.78
N GLU A 180 15.16 -2.76 -2.78
CA GLU A 180 14.92 -1.31 -2.91
C GLU A 180 15.64 -0.66 -4.11
N SER A 181 16.83 -1.14 -4.46
CA SER A 181 17.63 -0.57 -5.55
C SER A 181 16.97 -0.73 -6.92
N ALA A 182 16.06 -1.70 -7.07
CA ALA A 182 15.33 -1.91 -8.32
C ALA A 182 14.33 -0.78 -8.61
N GLU A 183 13.90 -0.01 -7.60
CA GLU A 183 12.99 1.13 -7.79
C GLU A 183 13.59 2.24 -8.68
N ASP A 184 14.93 2.36 -8.67
CA ASP A 184 15.67 3.38 -9.42
C ASP A 184 16.13 2.91 -10.81
N ASP A 185 15.90 1.63 -11.16
CA ASP A 185 16.40 1.02 -12.40
C ASP A 185 15.43 1.18 -13.59
N GLY A 186 15.52 2.34 -14.26
CA GLY A 186 14.76 2.60 -15.47
C GLY A 186 15.21 1.78 -16.70
N ALA A 187 16.42 1.23 -16.73
CA ALA A 187 16.82 0.37 -17.86
C ALA A 187 16.10 -0.98 -17.74
N ARG A 188 16.14 -1.56 -16.53
CA ARG A 188 15.45 -2.80 -16.22
C ARG A 188 13.94 -2.70 -16.43
N ALA A 189 13.34 -1.55 -16.12
CA ALA A 189 11.94 -1.29 -16.41
C ALA A 189 11.58 -1.48 -17.90
N ARG A 190 12.46 -1.10 -18.84
CA ARG A 190 12.21 -1.31 -20.28
C ARG A 190 12.25 -2.79 -20.64
N ASP A 191 13.26 -3.49 -20.14
CA ASP A 191 13.41 -4.92 -20.38
C ASP A 191 12.21 -5.70 -19.81
N ASP A 192 11.78 -5.34 -18.60
CA ASP A 192 10.63 -5.96 -17.95
C ASP A 192 9.31 -5.59 -18.65
N TYR A 193 9.16 -4.38 -19.22
CA TYR A 193 8.02 -4.03 -20.08
C TYR A 193 7.92 -4.96 -21.30
N ASP A 194 9.01 -5.10 -22.05
CA ASP A 194 9.04 -5.92 -23.27
C ASP A 194 8.82 -7.40 -22.92
N ALA A 195 9.44 -7.88 -21.84
CA ALA A 195 9.27 -9.25 -21.35
C ALA A 195 7.84 -9.53 -20.87
N ALA A 196 7.23 -8.60 -20.12
CA ALA A 196 5.86 -8.76 -19.61
C ALA A 196 4.84 -8.78 -20.76
N LEU A 197 5.00 -7.91 -21.75
CA LEU A 197 4.15 -7.90 -22.94
C LEU A 197 4.32 -9.19 -23.76
N ALA A 198 5.56 -9.63 -23.99
CA ALA A 198 5.84 -10.89 -24.68
C ALA A 198 5.20 -12.09 -23.96
N ALA A 199 5.36 -12.18 -22.63
CA ALA A 199 4.77 -13.22 -21.79
C ALA A 199 3.23 -13.20 -21.80
N ALA A 200 2.62 -12.04 -21.98
CA ALA A 200 1.17 -11.91 -22.07
C ALA A 200 0.61 -12.37 -23.43
N GLY A 201 1.44 -12.48 -24.47
CA GLY A 201 1.01 -12.84 -25.83
C GLY A 201 1.63 -11.97 -26.93
N GLY A 202 2.41 -10.96 -26.55
CA GLY A 202 3.12 -10.07 -27.47
C GLY A 202 2.17 -9.36 -28.42
N ASP A 203 2.35 -9.62 -29.71
CA ASP A 203 1.58 -9.00 -30.78
C ASP A 203 0.12 -9.47 -30.87
N ALA A 204 -0.24 -10.57 -30.19
CA ALA A 204 -1.62 -11.03 -30.11
C ALA A 204 -2.49 -10.16 -29.19
N ILE A 205 -1.87 -9.35 -28.32
CA ILE A 205 -2.60 -8.43 -27.44
C ILE A 205 -2.99 -7.19 -28.24
N THR A 206 -4.30 -6.97 -28.37
CA THR A 206 -4.85 -5.79 -29.05
C THR A 206 -5.17 -4.66 -28.08
N ASP A 207 -5.52 -5.02 -26.83
CA ASP A 207 -6.00 -4.08 -25.82
C ASP A 207 -5.20 -4.32 -24.52
N ALA A 208 -4.50 -3.30 -24.02
CA ALA A 208 -3.69 -3.40 -22.81
C ALA A 208 -3.99 -2.24 -21.86
N PHE A 209 -4.09 -2.51 -20.56
CA PHE A 209 -4.28 -1.47 -19.55
C PHE A 209 -3.17 -1.56 -18.52
N MET A 210 -2.39 -0.49 -18.35
CA MET A 210 -1.31 -0.45 -17.36
C MET A 210 -1.66 0.44 -16.17
N ILE A 211 -1.68 -0.15 -14.97
CA ILE A 211 -1.87 0.55 -13.69
C ILE A 211 -0.52 0.62 -12.97
N GLY A 212 0.11 1.79 -12.99
CA GLY A 212 1.39 2.05 -12.31
C GLY A 212 1.21 2.60 -10.90
N ILE A 213 1.74 1.90 -9.89
CA ILE A 213 1.55 2.25 -8.48
C ILE A 213 2.85 2.85 -7.91
N SER A 214 2.77 4.09 -7.44
CA SER A 214 3.83 4.74 -6.68
C SER A 214 3.21 5.62 -5.60
N ALA A 215 3.23 5.14 -4.35
CA ALA A 215 2.63 5.85 -3.21
C ALA A 215 3.08 7.32 -3.13
N GLY A 216 4.39 7.56 -3.24
CA GLY A 216 4.97 8.90 -3.21
C GLY A 216 5.05 9.63 -4.56
N LEU A 217 4.52 9.05 -5.66
CA LEU A 217 4.70 9.54 -7.03
C LEU A 217 6.16 9.81 -7.37
N SER A 218 7.00 8.79 -7.19
CA SER A 218 8.45 9.01 -7.18
C SER A 218 9.33 7.86 -7.70
N ALA A 219 8.75 6.68 -7.90
CA ALA A 219 9.47 5.49 -8.35
C ALA A 219 9.84 5.62 -9.83
N ARG A 220 11.13 5.63 -10.15
CA ARG A 220 11.62 5.78 -11.52
C ARG A 220 11.25 4.57 -12.39
N TYR A 221 11.34 3.37 -11.85
CA TYR A 221 10.93 2.14 -12.52
C TYR A 221 9.48 2.23 -13.04
N VAL A 222 8.55 2.66 -12.18
CA VAL A 222 7.12 2.80 -12.55
C VAL A 222 6.93 3.94 -13.56
N ALA A 223 7.65 5.05 -13.40
CA ALA A 223 7.57 6.15 -14.36
C ALA A 223 8.00 5.73 -15.77
N GLU A 224 9.08 4.95 -15.89
CA GLU A 224 9.55 4.42 -17.17
C GLU A 224 8.54 3.43 -17.78
N MET A 225 7.99 2.50 -16.98
CA MET A 225 6.95 1.55 -17.44
C MET A 225 5.75 2.29 -18.04
N LEU A 226 5.26 3.33 -17.35
CA LEU A 226 4.13 4.14 -17.81
C LEU A 226 4.47 4.92 -19.09
N ASN A 227 5.64 5.57 -19.14
CA ASN A 227 6.09 6.27 -20.34
C ASN A 227 6.18 5.33 -21.55
N ARG A 228 6.70 4.11 -21.34
CA ARG A 228 6.77 3.11 -22.40
C ARG A 228 5.40 2.68 -22.89
N ALA A 229 4.43 2.51 -21.97
CA ALA A 229 3.05 2.22 -22.32
C ALA A 229 2.40 3.37 -23.11
N PHE A 230 2.64 4.63 -22.72
CA PHE A 230 2.18 5.78 -23.51
C PHE A 230 2.76 5.80 -24.93
N ASP A 231 4.04 5.44 -25.07
CA ASP A 231 4.78 5.43 -26.32
C ASP A 231 4.69 4.09 -27.06
N ASP A 232 3.70 3.25 -26.73
CA ASP A 232 3.49 1.99 -27.43
C ASP A 232 3.17 2.26 -28.91
N PRO A 233 3.98 1.74 -29.86
CA PRO A 233 3.85 2.08 -31.27
C PRO A 233 2.54 1.58 -31.90
N LYS A 234 1.86 0.62 -31.26
CA LYS A 234 0.56 0.09 -31.70
C LYS A 234 -0.62 0.76 -30.99
N HIS A 235 -0.36 1.73 -30.11
CA HIS A 235 -1.37 2.45 -29.32
C HIS A 235 -2.35 1.54 -28.57
N ARG A 236 -1.85 0.38 -28.11
CA ARG A 236 -2.64 -0.66 -27.40
C ARG A 236 -2.99 -0.26 -25.98
N PHE A 237 -2.21 0.64 -25.38
CA PHE A 237 -2.26 0.89 -23.95
C PHE A 237 -3.23 2.01 -23.57
N ALA A 238 -4.18 1.69 -22.69
CA ALA A 238 -4.67 2.62 -21.69
C ALA A 238 -3.69 2.64 -20.49
N VAL A 239 -3.64 3.74 -19.76
CA VAL A 239 -2.73 3.92 -18.63
C VAL A 239 -3.42 4.53 -17.41
N ALA A 240 -3.04 4.12 -16.23
CA ALA A 240 -3.45 4.71 -14.98
C ALA A 240 -2.25 4.80 -14.03
N PHE A 241 -2.22 5.83 -13.19
CA PHE A 241 -1.32 5.83 -12.03
C PHE A 241 -2.09 5.89 -10.73
N LEU A 242 -1.53 5.26 -9.70
CA LEU A 242 -2.03 5.30 -8.33
C LEU A 242 -0.93 5.82 -7.39
N GLY A 243 -1.20 6.91 -6.68
CA GLY A 243 -0.34 7.47 -5.65
C GLY A 243 -1.13 8.23 -4.59
N PHE A 244 -0.45 8.87 -3.64
CA PHE A 244 -1.10 9.52 -2.49
C PHE A 244 -0.57 10.92 -2.19
N ASN A 245 0.14 11.50 -3.16
CA ASN A 245 0.53 12.90 -3.18
C ASN A 245 -0.28 13.66 -4.23
N PRO A 246 -0.57 14.94 -3.99
CA PRO A 246 -0.96 15.87 -5.04
C PRO A 246 0.00 15.83 -6.25
N SER A 247 -0.54 16.02 -7.46
CA SER A 247 0.22 15.94 -8.72
C SER A 247 1.42 16.89 -8.78
N ASN A 248 1.32 18.06 -8.15
CA ASN A 248 2.41 19.05 -8.06
C ASN A 248 3.54 18.63 -7.09
N GLN A 249 3.32 17.62 -6.25
CA GLN A 249 4.34 17.05 -5.35
C GLN A 249 5.01 15.79 -5.95
N ALA A 250 4.63 15.39 -7.17
CA ALA A 250 5.30 14.30 -7.88
C ALA A 250 6.78 14.64 -8.11
N ARG A 251 7.65 13.63 -7.99
CA ARG A 251 9.09 13.86 -8.00
C ARG A 251 9.57 14.41 -9.34
N GLU A 252 10.08 15.64 -9.29
CA GLU A 252 10.93 16.21 -10.34
C GLU A 252 12.33 15.61 -10.28
N ARG A 253 12.97 15.50 -11.44
CA ARG A 253 14.43 15.33 -11.48
C ARG A 253 15.06 16.64 -11.01
N ALA A 254 16.18 16.61 -10.28
CA ALA A 254 17.02 17.79 -10.18
C ALA A 254 17.36 18.24 -11.62
N MET A 255 16.79 19.37 -12.05
CA MET A 255 17.13 19.93 -13.34
C MET A 255 18.64 20.18 -13.31
N PHE A 256 19.37 19.58 -14.23
CA PHE A 256 20.70 20.09 -14.54
C PHE A 256 20.49 21.52 -15.03
N HIS A 257 20.73 22.46 -14.10
CA HIS A 257 20.43 23.89 -14.15
C HIS A 257 18.94 24.26 -14.14
N PRO A 258 18.52 25.31 -13.39
CA PRO A 258 17.30 26.03 -13.76
C PRO A 258 17.42 26.39 -15.25
N PRO A 259 16.33 26.34 -16.04
CA PRO A 259 16.40 26.78 -17.42
C PRO A 259 17.06 28.16 -17.41
N SER A 260 18.19 28.28 -18.11
CA SER A 260 18.94 29.54 -18.13
C SER A 260 17.98 30.70 -18.33
N PRO A 261 18.23 31.91 -17.80
CA PRO A 261 17.36 33.08 -17.98
C PRO A 261 16.97 33.38 -19.44
N ARG A 262 17.62 32.74 -20.42
CA ARG A 262 17.27 32.75 -21.84
C ARG A 262 15.97 31.99 -22.17
N PHE A 263 15.53 31.01 -21.37
CA PHE A 263 14.29 30.26 -21.60
C PHE A 263 13.06 31.00 -21.05
N GLN A 264 13.19 31.67 -19.89
CA GLN A 264 12.12 32.52 -19.34
C GLN A 264 11.91 33.82 -20.14
N ARG A 265 12.94 34.33 -20.83
CA ARG A 265 12.84 35.56 -21.65
C ARG A 265 12.37 35.35 -23.09
N ARG A 266 12.15 34.12 -23.56
CA ARG A 266 11.65 33.88 -24.93
C ARG A 266 10.12 33.78 -25.04
N ALA A 267 9.41 33.86 -23.91
CA ALA A 267 7.96 34.07 -23.87
C ALA A 267 7.56 35.55 -24.05
N THR A 268 8.52 36.44 -24.34
CA THR A 268 8.25 37.85 -24.64
C THR A 268 9.00 38.24 -25.91
N LEU A 269 8.24 38.40 -27.00
CA LEU A 269 8.50 39.22 -28.18
C LEU A 269 9.96 39.31 -28.66
N LEU A 270 10.33 38.43 -29.61
CA LEU A 270 11.41 38.73 -30.55
C LEU A 270 10.84 39.60 -31.69
N PRO A 271 11.34 40.83 -31.94
CA PRO A 271 10.94 41.60 -33.09
C PRO A 271 11.49 40.95 -34.37
N GLY A 272 10.62 40.62 -35.31
CA GLY A 272 11.01 40.16 -36.65
C GLY A 272 10.79 38.68 -36.97
N VAL A 273 10.21 37.90 -36.07
CA VAL A 273 9.64 36.58 -36.42
C VAL A 273 8.13 36.77 -36.51
N ALA A 274 7.56 36.62 -37.71
CA ALA A 274 6.11 36.66 -37.89
C ALA A 274 5.47 35.60 -36.98
N PRO A 275 4.35 35.93 -36.28
CA PRO A 275 3.63 34.94 -35.51
C PRO A 275 3.23 33.80 -36.45
N VAL A 276 3.61 32.58 -36.09
CA VAL A 276 3.13 31.38 -36.80
C VAL A 276 1.65 31.26 -36.47
N ASP A 277 0.82 31.26 -37.51
CA ASP A 277 -0.62 31.12 -37.39
C ASP A 277 -0.95 29.73 -36.80
N PRO A 278 -1.71 29.65 -35.69
CA PRO A 278 -2.11 28.36 -35.10
C PRO A 278 -2.87 27.42 -36.06
N THR A 279 -3.36 27.93 -37.19
CA THR A 279 -4.05 27.12 -38.21
C THR A 279 -3.12 26.30 -39.10
N ASP A 280 -1.83 26.62 -39.21
CA ASP A 280 -0.88 25.81 -40.01
C ASP A 280 -0.62 24.43 -39.37
N TRP A 281 -0.74 24.33 -38.04
CA TRP A 281 -0.67 23.06 -37.29
C TRP A 281 -1.87 22.14 -37.54
N MET A 282 -3.06 22.71 -37.75
CA MET A 282 -4.28 21.95 -38.07
C MET A 282 -4.28 21.40 -39.51
N MET A 283 -3.46 21.97 -40.41
CA MET A 283 -3.47 21.65 -41.84
C MET A 283 -2.32 20.72 -42.28
N GLY A 284 -1.55 20.16 -41.35
CA GLY A 284 -0.63 19.05 -41.61
C GLY A 284 0.61 19.38 -42.44
N LYS A 285 1.06 20.65 -42.47
CA LYS A 285 2.33 21.02 -43.10
C LYS A 285 3.41 21.18 -42.03
N ASP A 286 4.47 20.38 -42.19
CA ASP A 286 5.70 20.30 -41.40
C ASP A 286 5.55 19.85 -39.93
N ARG A 287 5.64 18.54 -39.70
CA ARG A 287 5.84 18.00 -38.35
C ARG A 287 7.25 18.36 -37.86
N PRO A 288 7.44 18.83 -36.62
CA PRO A 288 8.75 19.20 -36.06
C PRO A 288 9.68 17.99 -35.78
N GLU A 289 9.38 16.83 -36.35
CA GLU A 289 10.14 15.59 -36.25
C GLU A 289 11.35 15.61 -37.20
N ASP A 290 11.31 16.37 -38.30
CA ASP A 290 12.37 16.38 -39.33
C ASP A 290 13.57 17.31 -39.03
N VAL A 291 13.50 18.10 -37.96
CA VAL A 291 14.56 19.11 -37.61
C VAL A 291 15.47 18.63 -36.47
N TYR A 292 15.10 17.59 -35.73
CA TYR A 292 15.87 17.10 -34.59
C TYR A 292 16.21 15.63 -34.80
N GLY A 293 17.49 15.33 -35.07
CA GLY A 293 18.02 13.97 -34.99
C GLY A 293 17.69 13.30 -33.64
N PRO A 294 17.92 11.98 -33.49
CA PRO A 294 17.45 11.22 -32.33
C PRO A 294 17.85 11.91 -31.03
N LYS A 295 16.86 12.49 -30.33
CA LYS A 295 17.10 13.14 -29.04
C LYS A 295 17.62 12.07 -28.08
N PRO A 296 18.68 12.33 -27.31
CA PRO A 296 19.10 11.41 -26.26
C PRO A 296 17.89 11.14 -25.35
N ILE A 297 17.52 9.85 -25.21
CA ILE A 297 16.38 9.42 -24.39
C ILE A 297 16.65 9.91 -22.96
N ARG A 298 15.88 10.91 -22.53
CA ARG A 298 15.99 11.44 -21.18
C ARG A 298 15.43 10.38 -20.22
N PRO A 299 16.13 10.08 -19.10
CA PRO A 299 15.57 9.25 -18.04
C PRO A 299 14.22 9.79 -17.56
N ALA A 300 13.20 8.93 -17.50
CA ALA A 300 11.86 9.29 -17.05
C ALA A 300 11.86 9.84 -15.60
N SER A 301 11.02 10.84 -15.35
CA SER A 301 10.63 11.27 -13.99
C SER A 301 9.14 11.07 -13.76
N PHE A 302 8.72 10.96 -12.50
CA PHE A 302 7.29 10.82 -12.22
C PHE A 302 6.53 12.13 -12.51
N ARG A 303 7.17 13.31 -12.36
CA ARG A 303 6.56 14.59 -12.78
C ARG A 303 6.29 14.63 -14.28
N GLU A 304 7.17 14.04 -15.10
CA GLU A 304 6.94 13.92 -16.54
C GLU A 304 5.72 13.05 -16.85
N VAL A 305 5.57 11.91 -16.16
CA VAL A 305 4.35 11.09 -16.26
C VAL A 305 3.13 11.94 -15.93
N VAL A 306 3.11 12.60 -14.78
CA VAL A 306 2.00 13.46 -14.36
C VAL A 306 1.70 14.54 -15.40
N TRP A 307 2.72 15.20 -15.94
CA TRP A 307 2.56 16.20 -16.99
C TRP A 307 1.93 15.63 -18.26
N ARG A 308 2.26 14.39 -18.67
CA ARG A 308 1.62 13.71 -19.80
C ARG A 308 0.15 13.38 -19.54
N PHE A 309 -0.23 13.12 -18.29
CA PHE A 309 -1.65 13.01 -17.90
C PHE A 309 -2.32 14.40 -17.96
N GLU A 310 -1.69 15.45 -17.41
CA GLU A 310 -2.22 16.82 -17.39
C GLU A 310 -2.43 17.39 -18.81
N LEU A 311 -1.50 17.18 -19.74
CA LEU A 311 -1.61 17.65 -21.13
C LEU A 311 -2.78 17.03 -21.90
N ASP A 312 -3.06 15.75 -21.65
CA ASP A 312 -4.16 15.04 -22.34
C ASP A 312 -5.53 15.49 -21.83
N ILE A 313 -5.61 15.79 -20.53
CA ILE A 313 -6.82 16.32 -19.89
C ILE A 313 -7.12 17.74 -20.38
N GLY A 314 -6.09 18.53 -20.69
CA GLY A 314 -6.24 19.83 -21.35
C GLY A 314 -6.82 19.78 -22.77
N GLY A 315 -6.84 18.60 -23.40
CA GLY A 315 -7.45 18.36 -24.73
C GLY A 315 -8.90 17.88 -24.70
N GLN A 316 -9.52 17.70 -23.52
CA GLN A 316 -10.89 17.17 -23.37
C GLN A 316 -11.99 18.22 -23.23
N TYR A 317 -11.72 19.49 -23.56
CA TYR A 317 -12.76 20.48 -23.88
C TYR A 317 -12.80 20.74 -25.39
N CYS A 318 -13.14 19.71 -26.16
CA CYS A 318 -13.77 19.87 -27.47
C CYS A 318 -15.18 19.31 -27.29
N GLY A 319 -16.17 20.16 -27.55
CA GLY A 319 -17.54 20.02 -27.06
C GLY A 319 -18.23 18.70 -27.34
N VAL A 320 -19.24 18.44 -26.52
CA VAL A 320 -20.38 17.59 -26.88
C VAL A 320 -20.93 18.12 -28.21
N GLY A 321 -20.56 17.47 -29.31
CA GLY A 321 -21.15 17.68 -30.62
C GLY A 321 -22.26 16.66 -30.79
N ASP A 322 -23.48 17.16 -30.98
CA ASP A 322 -24.70 16.42 -31.28
C ASP A 322 -24.65 15.81 -32.71
N ASP A 323 -23.66 14.98 -33.01
CA ASP A 323 -23.63 14.23 -34.27
C ASP A 323 -23.74 12.72 -34.00
N ASP A 324 -24.95 12.19 -34.19
CA ASP A 324 -25.31 10.77 -34.11
C ASP A 324 -24.60 9.92 -35.18
N ASP A 325 -23.33 9.57 -34.98
CA ASP A 325 -22.65 8.52 -35.75
C ASP A 325 -22.15 7.39 -34.83
N GLU A 326 -23.04 6.42 -34.58
CA GLU A 326 -22.87 5.25 -33.70
C GLU A 326 -21.68 4.35 -34.05
N SER A 327 -21.05 4.52 -35.22
CA SER A 327 -19.94 3.65 -35.66
C SER A 327 -18.54 4.14 -35.25
N THR A 328 -18.41 5.35 -34.71
CA THR A 328 -17.12 5.97 -34.32
C THR A 328 -17.05 6.49 -32.88
N GLN A 329 -18.16 6.46 -32.13
CA GLN A 329 -18.29 7.16 -30.83
C GLN A 329 -17.96 6.32 -29.58
N THR A 330 -17.99 4.99 -29.64
CA THR A 330 -17.97 4.15 -28.42
C THR A 330 -16.57 3.80 -27.88
N MET A 331 -15.47 4.12 -28.58
CA MET A 331 -14.10 3.65 -28.23
C MET A 331 -13.08 4.78 -27.91
N ARG A 332 -13.49 6.05 -27.83
CA ARG A 332 -12.56 7.20 -27.66
C ARG A 332 -12.41 7.76 -26.24
N TYR A 333 -13.23 7.33 -25.28
CA TYR A 333 -13.23 7.83 -23.90
C TYR A 333 -13.07 6.62 -22.97
N ARG A 334 -11.90 6.24 -22.45
CA ARG A 334 -11.11 6.89 -21.38
C ARG A 334 -9.72 6.23 -21.37
N ARG A 335 -8.69 6.82 -21.98
CA ARG A 335 -7.37 6.16 -22.09
C ARG A 335 -6.47 6.35 -20.86
N ARG A 336 -6.82 7.26 -19.94
CA ARG A 336 -5.91 7.76 -18.90
C ARG A 336 -6.62 8.05 -17.59
N LEU A 337 -6.18 7.44 -16.48
CA LEU A 337 -6.73 7.68 -15.13
C LEU A 337 -5.63 8.09 -14.12
N ALA A 338 -5.81 9.24 -13.48
CA ALA A 338 -4.96 9.71 -12.39
C ALA A 338 -5.66 9.46 -11.05
N LEU A 339 -5.18 8.49 -10.27
CA LEU A 339 -5.78 8.11 -8.98
C LEU A 339 -4.85 8.56 -7.86
N ASN A 340 -5.09 9.74 -7.30
CA ASN A 340 -4.25 10.27 -6.22
C ASN A 340 -5.00 10.82 -5.00
N PRO A 341 -5.74 9.96 -4.26
CA PRO A 341 -6.34 10.35 -2.99
C PRO A 341 -5.28 10.75 -1.97
N VAL A 342 -5.48 11.89 -1.32
CA VAL A 342 -4.56 12.37 -0.28
C VAL A 342 -4.99 11.77 1.05
N LEU A 343 -4.18 10.83 1.55
CA LEU A 343 -4.48 10.07 2.76
C LEU A 343 -4.00 10.75 4.05
N GLY A 344 -3.19 11.81 3.93
CA GLY A 344 -2.41 12.38 5.01
C GLY A 344 -1.14 11.58 5.33
N PRO A 345 -0.27 12.07 6.23
CA PRO A 345 1.02 11.46 6.53
C PRO A 345 0.90 10.10 7.24
N GLU A 346 1.96 9.31 7.18
CA GLU A 346 2.02 7.96 7.75
C GLU A 346 2.21 7.97 9.27
N ALA A 347 1.74 6.93 9.96
CA ALA A 347 1.93 6.79 11.41
C ALA A 347 3.41 6.79 11.83
N VAL A 348 4.27 6.28 10.94
CA VAL A 348 5.73 6.40 10.98
C VAL A 348 6.17 7.03 9.66
N THR A 349 6.86 8.17 9.72
CA THR A 349 7.15 9.04 8.56
C THR A 349 7.76 8.26 7.41
N GLY A 350 7.17 8.36 6.21
CA GLY A 350 7.68 7.72 5.00
C GLY A 350 7.43 6.21 4.89
N SER A 351 6.79 5.58 5.89
CA SER A 351 6.51 4.14 5.87
C SER A 351 5.30 3.82 4.98
N SER A 352 5.48 3.93 3.66
CA SER A 352 4.43 3.75 2.65
C SER A 352 3.77 2.37 2.63
N ARG A 353 4.34 1.39 3.36
CA ARG A 353 3.73 0.07 3.58
C ARG A 353 2.49 0.11 4.48
N LEU A 354 2.32 1.20 5.25
CA LEU A 354 1.21 1.41 6.18
C LEU A 354 -0.03 1.93 5.42
N LYS A 355 -0.44 3.20 5.57
CA LYS A 355 -1.66 3.74 4.97
C LYS A 355 -1.63 3.67 3.45
N GLY A 356 -0.51 4.04 2.81
CA GLY A 356 -0.36 3.97 1.35
C GLY A 356 -0.56 2.55 0.81
N GLY A 357 0.05 1.56 1.45
CA GLY A 357 -0.12 0.15 1.10
C GLY A 357 -1.55 -0.34 1.36
N SER A 358 -2.15 0.03 2.49
CA SER A 358 -3.53 -0.34 2.81
C SER A 358 -4.53 0.26 1.82
N ALA A 359 -4.39 1.55 1.48
CA ALA A 359 -5.22 2.21 0.48
C ALA A 359 -5.04 1.62 -0.92
N THR A 360 -3.80 1.28 -1.30
CA THR A 360 -3.52 0.57 -2.57
C THR A 360 -4.30 -0.75 -2.63
N LYS A 361 -4.26 -1.55 -1.55
CA LYS A 361 -5.00 -2.81 -1.45
C LYS A 361 -6.51 -2.57 -1.61
N VAL A 362 -7.06 -1.61 -0.87
CA VAL A 362 -8.49 -1.27 -0.91
C VAL A 362 -8.94 -0.90 -2.33
N ILE A 363 -8.21 0.00 -3.00
CA ILE A 363 -8.57 0.49 -4.34
C ILE A 363 -8.52 -0.65 -5.36
N LEU A 364 -7.43 -1.44 -5.38
CA LEU A 364 -7.29 -2.54 -6.34
C LEU A 364 -8.30 -3.65 -6.10
N ASP A 365 -8.40 -4.15 -4.87
CA ASP A 365 -9.29 -5.27 -4.55
C ASP A 365 -10.75 -4.86 -4.79
N ALA A 366 -11.17 -3.66 -4.38
CA ALA A 366 -12.54 -3.17 -4.61
C ALA A 366 -12.85 -3.04 -6.10
N SER A 367 -11.93 -2.45 -6.88
CA SER A 367 -12.18 -2.19 -8.30
C SER A 367 -12.16 -3.47 -9.13
N ILE A 368 -11.21 -4.37 -8.87
CA ILE A 368 -11.14 -5.68 -9.56
C ILE A 368 -12.34 -6.56 -9.19
N HIS A 369 -12.69 -6.62 -7.90
CA HIS A 369 -13.84 -7.40 -7.44
C HIS A 369 -15.14 -6.90 -8.06
N ALA A 370 -15.39 -5.60 -7.97
CA ALA A 370 -16.57 -4.98 -8.56
C ALA A 370 -16.62 -5.19 -10.07
N ALA A 371 -15.49 -5.06 -10.77
CA ALA A 371 -15.45 -5.24 -12.21
C ALA A 371 -15.79 -6.67 -12.64
N ILE A 372 -15.23 -7.68 -11.96
CA ILE A 372 -15.54 -9.09 -12.25
C ILE A 372 -17.01 -9.38 -11.94
N ALA A 373 -17.52 -8.92 -10.80
CA ALA A 373 -18.92 -9.10 -10.43
C ALA A 373 -19.87 -8.47 -11.48
N LEU A 374 -19.57 -7.25 -11.94
CA LEU A 374 -20.38 -6.55 -12.95
C LEU A 374 -20.29 -7.18 -14.35
N ALA A 375 -19.14 -7.75 -14.70
CA ALA A 375 -18.93 -8.35 -16.02
C ALA A 375 -19.41 -9.82 -16.11
N CYS A 376 -19.46 -10.53 -14.99
CA CYS A 376 -19.72 -11.98 -14.98
C CYS A 376 -21.00 -12.38 -14.23
N ASP A 377 -21.40 -11.64 -13.19
CA ASP A 377 -22.48 -12.07 -12.29
C ASP A 377 -23.80 -11.30 -12.54
N VAL A 378 -23.74 -10.19 -13.27
CA VAL A 378 -24.93 -9.40 -13.64
C VAL A 378 -25.48 -9.89 -14.98
N LYS A 379 -26.69 -10.46 -14.94
CA LYS A 379 -27.45 -10.84 -16.14
C LYS A 379 -27.80 -9.61 -16.97
N THR A 380 -27.67 -9.72 -18.28
CA THR A 380 -27.95 -8.60 -19.20
C THR A 380 -29.45 -8.39 -19.37
N THR A 381 -29.85 -7.18 -19.79
CA THR A 381 -31.24 -6.83 -20.12
C THR A 381 -31.86 -7.77 -21.16
N GLU A 382 -31.04 -8.28 -22.09
CA GLU A 382 -31.45 -9.22 -23.13
C GLU A 382 -31.86 -10.60 -22.57
N GLU A 383 -31.28 -11.03 -21.44
CA GLU A 383 -31.55 -12.34 -20.84
C GLU A 383 -32.84 -12.37 -19.98
N ILE A 384 -33.35 -11.21 -19.56
CA ILE A 384 -34.45 -11.11 -18.59
C ILE A 384 -35.71 -10.45 -19.19
N GLY A 385 -35.61 -9.82 -20.36
CA GLY A 385 -36.79 -9.31 -21.10
C GLY A 385 -37.47 -8.08 -20.47
N PHE A 386 -36.86 -7.46 -19.46
CA PHE A 386 -37.31 -6.20 -18.86
C PHE A 386 -36.13 -5.23 -18.70
N PRO A 387 -36.32 -3.91 -18.94
CA PRO A 387 -35.30 -2.92 -18.61
C PRO A 387 -35.08 -2.93 -17.09
N ILE A 388 -33.92 -3.40 -16.65
CA ILE A 388 -33.56 -3.39 -15.23
C ILE A 388 -33.50 -1.93 -14.79
N ARG A 389 -34.48 -1.51 -13.97
CA ARG A 389 -34.33 -0.30 -13.16
C ARG A 389 -33.20 -0.58 -12.16
N ALA A 390 -32.04 0.00 -12.45
CA ALA A 390 -30.87 0.19 -11.58
C ALA A 390 -30.12 -1.08 -11.11
N THR A 391 -29.37 -1.74 -12.01
CA THR A 391 -28.10 -2.34 -11.58
C THR A 391 -27.20 -1.22 -11.11
N ARG A 392 -26.69 -1.29 -9.87
CA ARG A 392 -25.69 -0.35 -9.36
C ARG A 392 -24.51 -0.29 -10.34
N GLY A 393 -24.26 0.86 -10.95
CA GLY A 393 -23.12 1.07 -11.83
C GLY A 393 -21.79 0.90 -11.08
N ALA A 394 -20.68 0.78 -11.81
CA ALA A 394 -19.34 0.52 -11.27
C ALA A 394 -18.97 1.36 -10.05
N THR A 395 -19.32 2.64 -10.05
CA THR A 395 -19.10 3.55 -8.92
C THR A 395 -19.77 3.06 -7.63
N ALA A 396 -21.02 2.61 -7.69
CA ALA A 396 -21.79 2.23 -6.50
C ALA A 396 -21.27 0.92 -5.88
N LEU A 397 -21.04 -0.12 -6.69
CA LEU A 397 -20.52 -1.40 -6.18
C LEU A 397 -19.08 -1.25 -5.65
N THR A 398 -18.24 -0.46 -6.34
CA THR A 398 -16.87 -0.17 -5.87
C THR A 398 -16.90 0.57 -4.53
N ARG A 399 -17.78 1.56 -4.38
CA ARG A 399 -17.98 2.28 -3.11
C ARG A 399 -18.41 1.31 -1.99
N ASP A 400 -19.32 0.39 -2.27
CA ASP A 400 -19.79 -0.57 -1.25
C ASP A 400 -18.65 -1.51 -0.79
N CYS A 401 -17.79 -1.95 -1.72
CA CYS A 401 -16.57 -2.70 -1.37
C CYS A 401 -15.61 -1.87 -0.49
N VAL A 402 -15.42 -0.58 -0.82
CA VAL A 402 -14.63 0.35 0.01
C VAL A 402 -15.26 0.54 1.40
N CYS A 403 -16.59 0.55 1.51
CA CYS A 403 -17.28 0.60 2.79
C CYS A 403 -17.03 -0.66 3.65
N VAL A 404 -17.06 -1.85 3.05
CA VAL A 404 -16.72 -3.10 3.77
C VAL A 404 -15.26 -3.08 4.24
N ALA A 405 -14.33 -2.62 3.39
CA ALA A 405 -12.94 -2.43 3.78
C ALA A 405 -12.81 -1.45 4.96
N SER A 406 -13.57 -0.34 4.95
CA SER A 406 -13.59 0.62 6.06
C SER A 406 -14.07 0.00 7.38
N ARG A 407 -15.07 -0.88 7.31
CA ARG A 407 -15.54 -1.63 8.47
C ARG A 407 -14.51 -2.62 9.00
N ALA A 408 -13.76 -3.28 8.11
CA ALA A 408 -12.65 -4.14 8.53
C ALA A 408 -11.56 -3.34 9.27
N THR A 409 -11.16 -2.18 8.75
CA THR A 409 -10.23 -1.27 9.45
C THR A 409 -10.80 -0.82 10.80
N ARG A 410 -12.10 -0.50 10.87
CA ARG A 410 -12.77 -0.13 12.13
C ARG A 410 -12.80 -1.27 13.14
N ALA A 411 -13.08 -2.50 12.71
CA ALA A 411 -13.11 -3.68 13.57
C ALA A 411 -11.74 -3.92 14.22
N VAL A 412 -10.65 -3.78 13.46
CA VAL A 412 -9.28 -3.85 14.00
C VAL A 412 -9.03 -2.74 15.03
N SER A 413 -9.43 -1.50 14.72
CA SER A 413 -9.28 -0.37 15.63
C SER A 413 -10.09 -0.53 16.92
N GLN A 414 -11.30 -1.09 16.85
CA GLN A 414 -12.14 -1.40 18.01
C GLN A 414 -11.51 -2.51 18.85
N ALA A 415 -11.03 -3.59 18.23
CA ALA A 415 -10.32 -4.67 18.91
C ALA A 415 -9.03 -4.19 19.61
N ALA A 416 -8.42 -3.10 19.13
CA ALA A 416 -7.27 -2.45 19.78
C ALA A 416 -7.66 -1.52 20.95
N GLN A 417 -8.94 -1.11 21.05
CA GLN A 417 -9.43 -0.13 22.04
C GLN A 417 -10.11 -0.77 23.26
N ASP A 418 -10.72 -1.96 23.11
CA ASP A 418 -11.43 -2.65 24.19
C ASP A 418 -10.48 -3.13 25.31
N ASP A 419 -10.43 -2.39 26.42
CA ASP A 419 -9.61 -2.73 27.60
C ASP A 419 -10.23 -3.85 28.46
N ASP A 420 -11.56 -3.96 28.51
CA ASP A 420 -12.31 -4.90 29.38
C ASP A 420 -12.69 -6.22 28.70
N SER A 421 -12.36 -6.39 27.43
CA SER A 421 -12.59 -7.64 26.73
C SER A 421 -11.49 -8.66 27.05
N PRO A 422 -11.81 -9.97 27.19
CA PRO A 422 -10.82 -11.05 27.11
C PRO A 422 -9.94 -10.97 25.84
N LEU A 423 -10.31 -10.10 24.88
CA LEU A 423 -9.72 -9.83 23.57
C LEU A 423 -8.82 -8.57 23.50
N SER A 424 -8.46 -7.93 24.64
CA SER A 424 -7.47 -6.82 24.78
C SER A 424 -6.01 -7.21 24.42
N GLN A 425 -5.84 -7.84 23.26
CA GLN A 425 -4.70 -8.71 22.96
C GLN A 425 -3.74 -8.20 21.90
N ALA A 426 -4.14 -7.20 21.11
CA ALA A 426 -3.23 -6.48 20.22
C ALA A 426 -2.01 -5.94 21.01
N ARG A 427 -2.25 -5.44 22.24
CA ARG A 427 -1.20 -5.09 23.21
C ARG A 427 -0.23 -6.25 23.46
N ARG A 428 -0.76 -7.41 23.88
CA ARG A 428 0.05 -8.56 24.26
C ARG A 428 0.86 -9.10 23.08
N LEU A 429 0.31 -8.99 21.88
CA LEU A 429 0.98 -9.42 20.66
C LEU A 429 2.14 -8.47 20.29
N ILE A 430 1.93 -7.15 20.39
CA ILE A 430 2.99 -6.16 20.22
C ILE A 430 4.10 -6.34 21.28
N ASP A 431 3.72 -6.48 22.56
CA ASP A 431 4.68 -6.70 23.65
C ASP A 431 5.47 -8.00 23.43
N ALA A 432 4.80 -9.09 23.05
CA ALA A 432 5.45 -10.37 22.76
C ALA A 432 6.43 -10.29 21.59
N ALA A 433 6.04 -9.60 20.51
CA ALA A 433 6.93 -9.39 19.37
C ALA A 433 8.12 -8.51 19.77
N ALA A 434 7.91 -7.46 20.57
CA ALA A 434 8.99 -6.61 21.08
C ALA A 434 9.97 -7.42 21.95
N ASP A 435 9.47 -8.28 22.84
CA ASP A 435 10.29 -9.14 23.69
C ASP A 435 11.14 -10.12 22.88
N ALA A 436 10.54 -10.79 21.88
CA ALA A 436 11.25 -11.69 20.98
C ALA A 436 12.40 -10.94 20.26
N LEU A 437 12.12 -9.77 19.69
CA LEU A 437 13.11 -8.96 19.00
C LEU A 437 14.21 -8.43 19.94
N ARG A 438 13.89 -8.07 21.19
CA ARG A 438 14.89 -7.70 22.23
C ARG A 438 15.80 -8.86 22.56
N ALA A 439 15.25 -10.07 22.66
CA ALA A 439 15.99 -11.30 22.88
C ALA A 439 16.80 -11.76 21.65
N LYS A 440 16.68 -11.05 20.51
CA LYS A 440 17.25 -11.42 19.21
C LYS A 440 16.71 -12.75 18.68
N ALA A 441 15.48 -13.10 19.07
CA ALA A 441 14.70 -14.20 18.55
C ALA A 441 13.79 -13.72 17.40
N GLY A 442 13.21 -14.67 16.66
CA GLY A 442 12.35 -14.41 15.51
C GLY A 442 10.86 -14.26 15.83
N VAL A 443 10.17 -13.51 14.98
CA VAL A 443 8.70 -13.46 14.91
C VAL A 443 8.26 -14.16 13.63
N HIS A 444 7.39 -15.15 13.73
CA HIS A 444 7.03 -16.07 12.65
C HIS A 444 5.54 -16.06 12.38
N TYR A 445 5.14 -15.59 11.20
CA TYR A 445 3.75 -15.53 10.76
C TYR A 445 3.35 -16.77 9.94
N LEU A 446 2.22 -17.37 10.31
CA LEU A 446 1.59 -18.49 9.61
C LEU A 446 0.10 -18.22 9.42
N ALA A 447 -0.49 -18.76 8.37
CA ALA A 447 -1.92 -18.65 8.10
C ALA A 447 -2.52 -20.04 7.96
N SER A 448 -3.36 -20.45 8.91
CA SER A 448 -3.84 -21.84 8.98
C SER A 448 -4.65 -22.30 7.76
N ASP A 449 -5.27 -21.36 7.04
CA ASP A 449 -6.31 -21.67 6.06
C ASP A 449 -6.42 -20.72 4.86
N SER A 450 -5.57 -19.69 4.77
CA SER A 450 -5.63 -18.71 3.68
C SER A 450 -4.25 -18.39 3.12
N VAL A 451 -4.04 -18.71 1.84
CA VAL A 451 -2.83 -18.32 1.13
C VAL A 451 -2.75 -16.79 1.01
N GLY A 452 -3.89 -16.12 0.80
CA GLY A 452 -3.94 -14.66 0.69
C GLY A 452 -3.51 -13.95 1.97
N VAL A 453 -3.87 -14.51 3.13
CA VAL A 453 -3.35 -14.06 4.43
C VAL A 453 -1.86 -14.34 4.57
N GLY A 454 -1.39 -15.53 4.20
CA GLY A 454 0.05 -15.85 4.22
C GLY A 454 0.88 -14.87 3.39
N LEU A 455 0.40 -14.52 2.17
CA LEU A 455 1.02 -13.49 1.34
C LEU A 455 1.00 -12.12 2.00
N THR A 456 -0.12 -11.75 2.63
CA THR A 456 -0.24 -10.46 3.35
C THR A 456 0.80 -10.35 4.46
N CYS A 457 1.00 -11.42 5.24
CA CYS A 457 2.04 -11.49 6.26
C CYS A 457 3.46 -11.42 5.68
N ALA A 458 3.68 -12.03 4.51
CA ALA A 458 4.96 -11.94 3.80
C ALA A 458 5.28 -10.52 3.33
N ILE A 459 4.26 -9.75 2.89
CA ILE A 459 4.42 -8.33 2.58
C ILE A 459 4.93 -7.58 3.83
N ASP A 460 4.30 -7.79 4.98
CA ASP A 460 4.74 -7.16 6.24
C ASP A 460 6.19 -7.54 6.58
N ALA A 461 6.52 -8.83 6.61
CA ALA A 461 7.84 -9.34 6.97
C ALA A 461 8.95 -8.78 6.06
N SER A 462 8.70 -8.69 4.75
CA SER A 462 9.69 -8.23 3.77
C SER A 462 10.12 -6.76 3.92
N GLU A 463 9.35 -5.96 4.66
CA GLU A 463 9.56 -4.52 4.82
C GLU A 463 10.28 -4.15 6.12
N GLN A 464 10.56 -5.11 7.00
CA GLN A 464 11.20 -4.82 8.29
C GLN A 464 12.68 -4.42 8.13
N GLU A 465 13.39 -5.05 7.20
CA GLU A 465 14.79 -4.74 6.91
C GLU A 465 14.99 -3.28 6.42
N PRO A 466 14.32 -2.80 5.36
CA PRO A 466 14.51 -1.43 4.89
C PRO A 466 14.00 -0.37 5.88
N THR A 467 12.92 -0.67 6.61
CA THR A 467 12.24 0.27 7.51
C THR A 467 12.96 0.46 8.84
N PHE A 468 13.41 -0.64 9.47
CA PHE A 468 13.94 -0.64 10.84
C PHE A 468 15.38 -1.19 10.95
N GLY A 469 16.03 -1.47 9.82
CA GLY A 469 17.37 -2.05 9.81
C GLY A 469 17.42 -3.46 10.40
N ALA A 470 16.26 -4.16 10.43
CA ALA A 470 16.12 -5.52 10.93
C ALA A 470 16.92 -6.51 10.06
N LYS A 471 17.21 -7.70 10.58
CA LYS A 471 17.64 -8.83 9.74
C LYS A 471 16.42 -9.42 9.06
N LYS A 472 16.62 -10.01 7.88
CA LYS A 472 15.58 -10.76 7.14
C LYS A 472 14.98 -11.93 7.94
N THR A 473 15.69 -12.41 8.96
CA THR A 473 15.25 -13.49 9.85
C THR A 473 14.49 -13.01 11.08
N ASP A 474 14.53 -11.72 11.42
CA ASP A 474 13.92 -11.19 12.64
C ASP A 474 12.38 -11.28 12.58
N VAL A 475 11.80 -11.06 11.41
CA VAL A 475 10.37 -11.27 11.14
C VAL A 475 10.23 -12.04 9.84
N ARG A 476 9.54 -13.19 9.88
CA ARG A 476 9.33 -14.07 8.73
C ARG A 476 7.87 -14.45 8.59
N ALA A 477 7.44 -14.68 7.37
CA ALA A 477 6.14 -15.29 7.09
C ALA A 477 6.29 -16.51 6.20
N TYR A 478 5.38 -17.45 6.36
CA TYR A 478 5.33 -18.65 5.54
C TYR A 478 3.95 -18.80 4.89
N VAL A 479 3.96 -19.25 3.64
CA VAL A 479 2.82 -19.26 2.73
C VAL A 479 2.48 -20.69 2.37
N ARG A 480 1.22 -21.06 2.56
CA ARG A 480 0.68 -22.38 2.19
C ARG A 480 0.88 -22.63 0.70
N GLY A 481 1.45 -23.80 0.39
CA GLY A 481 1.83 -24.19 -0.97
C GLY A 481 3.15 -23.57 -1.48
N GLY A 482 3.81 -22.73 -0.69
CA GLY A 482 5.15 -22.21 -0.94
C GLY A 482 5.34 -21.58 -2.33
N TRP A 483 6.54 -21.73 -2.88
CA TRP A 483 6.90 -21.16 -4.19
C TRP A 483 5.98 -21.61 -5.33
N GLN A 484 5.42 -22.82 -5.26
CA GLN A 484 4.52 -23.31 -6.31
C GLN A 484 3.28 -22.42 -6.47
N VAL A 485 2.73 -21.91 -5.37
CA VAL A 485 1.57 -21.01 -5.42
C VAL A 485 1.98 -19.59 -5.78
N VAL A 486 3.24 -19.22 -5.56
CA VAL A 486 3.73 -17.87 -5.83
C VAL A 486 4.16 -17.72 -7.28
N THR A 487 5.10 -18.55 -7.74
CA THR A 487 5.78 -18.41 -9.04
C THR A 487 5.34 -19.47 -10.04
N GLY A 488 4.45 -20.40 -9.64
CA GLY A 488 4.09 -21.55 -10.45
C GLY A 488 5.18 -22.63 -10.50
N SER A 489 6.25 -22.49 -9.70
CA SER A 489 7.36 -23.45 -9.62
C SER A 489 7.68 -23.79 -8.17
N MET A 490 7.97 -25.06 -7.88
CA MET A 490 8.52 -25.48 -6.59
C MET A 490 9.96 -24.97 -6.37
N ARG A 491 10.63 -24.45 -7.40
CA ARG A 491 12.00 -23.93 -7.30
C ARG A 491 11.99 -22.55 -6.68
N VAL A 492 12.90 -22.34 -5.73
CA VAL A 492 13.22 -21.02 -5.20
C VAL A 492 13.68 -20.11 -6.35
N PRO A 493 13.07 -18.93 -6.54
CA PRO A 493 13.48 -18.00 -7.58
C PRO A 493 14.95 -17.58 -7.45
N ALA A 494 15.60 -17.35 -8.59
CA ALA A 494 16.97 -16.87 -8.61
C ALA A 494 17.08 -15.53 -7.87
N GLY A 495 18.11 -15.38 -7.03
CA GLY A 495 18.37 -14.16 -6.27
C GLY A 495 17.62 -14.05 -4.94
N VAL A 496 16.74 -15.01 -4.60
CA VAL A 496 16.19 -15.13 -3.24
C VAL A 496 17.28 -15.61 -2.29
N ASP A 497 17.35 -14.99 -1.12
CA ASP A 497 18.26 -15.37 -0.05
C ASP A 497 18.06 -16.86 0.35
N ALA A 498 19.15 -17.59 0.55
CA ALA A 498 19.09 -19.03 0.87
C ALA A 498 18.35 -19.29 2.20
N ASP A 499 18.37 -18.31 3.11
CA ASP A 499 17.72 -18.40 4.41
C ASP A 499 16.20 -18.11 4.33
N LEU A 500 15.66 -17.68 3.17
CA LEU A 500 14.28 -17.22 3.00
C LEU A 500 13.36 -18.21 2.28
N ASP A 501 13.37 -19.49 2.66
CA ASP A 501 12.27 -20.37 2.25
C ASP A 501 10.96 -19.93 2.92
N VAL A 502 9.98 -19.57 2.08
CA VAL A 502 8.65 -19.08 2.49
C VAL A 502 7.63 -20.20 2.55
N SER A 503 8.01 -21.44 2.28
CA SER A 503 7.07 -22.56 2.26
C SER A 503 6.55 -22.90 3.66
N GLU A 504 5.23 -22.97 3.83
CA GLU A 504 4.56 -23.13 5.13
C GLU A 504 5.04 -24.31 5.97
N SER A 505 5.16 -25.53 5.42
CA SER A 505 5.63 -26.67 6.22
C SER A 505 7.15 -26.90 6.11
N PRO A 506 7.74 -27.08 4.91
CA PRO A 506 9.17 -27.39 4.82
C PRO A 506 10.06 -26.19 5.20
N GLY A 507 9.71 -24.98 4.77
CA GLY A 507 10.45 -23.77 5.11
C GLY A 507 10.34 -23.41 6.59
N PHE A 508 9.15 -23.53 7.17
CA PHE A 508 8.96 -23.34 8.61
C PHE A 508 9.71 -24.37 9.45
N ARG A 509 9.62 -25.67 9.12
CA ARG A 509 10.35 -26.72 9.86
C ARG A 509 11.87 -26.52 9.76
N ALA A 510 12.38 -26.10 8.60
CA ALA A 510 13.79 -25.79 8.42
C ALA A 510 14.22 -24.61 9.33
N ALA A 511 13.43 -23.53 9.35
CA ALA A 511 13.68 -22.39 10.23
C ALA A 511 13.57 -22.77 11.72
N ALA A 512 12.59 -23.61 12.06
CA ALA A 512 12.33 -24.07 13.42
C ALA A 512 13.52 -24.82 14.05
N GLY A 513 14.45 -25.33 13.24
CA GLY A 513 15.69 -25.92 13.71
C GLY A 513 16.53 -25.00 14.60
N SER A 514 16.42 -23.68 14.44
CA SER A 514 17.14 -22.69 15.24
C SER A 514 16.29 -21.98 16.30
N PHE A 515 15.01 -22.32 16.44
CA PHE A 515 14.13 -21.65 17.40
C PHE A 515 14.47 -22.03 18.85
N GLY A 516 14.17 -21.11 19.76
CA GLY A 516 14.18 -21.30 21.20
C GLY A 516 12.92 -20.73 21.86
N ALA A 517 12.94 -20.67 23.19
CA ALA A 517 11.77 -20.28 23.96
C ALA A 517 11.35 -18.80 23.82
N ASP A 518 12.24 -17.96 23.31
CA ASP A 518 11.99 -16.53 23.10
C ASP A 518 11.39 -16.23 21.72
N ASP A 519 11.40 -17.19 20.78
CA ASP A 519 10.76 -17.04 19.48
C ASP A 519 9.24 -16.97 19.62
N LEU A 520 8.62 -16.13 18.79
CA LEU A 520 7.18 -15.94 18.76
C LEU A 520 6.59 -16.46 17.45
N ILE A 521 5.69 -17.42 17.55
CA ILE A 521 4.88 -17.91 16.43
C ILE A 521 3.50 -17.26 16.50
N VAL A 522 3.06 -16.63 15.41
CA VAL A 522 1.72 -16.02 15.30
C VAL A 522 0.96 -16.74 14.19
N VAL A 523 -0.14 -17.39 14.56
CA VAL A 523 -0.99 -18.16 13.65
C VAL A 523 -2.28 -17.39 13.41
N PHE A 524 -2.47 -16.95 12.17
CA PHE A 524 -3.72 -16.35 11.70
C PHE A 524 -4.72 -17.44 11.32
N VAL A 525 -5.95 -17.29 11.79
CA VAL A 525 -7.09 -18.17 11.55
C VAL A 525 -8.21 -17.35 10.95
N THR A 526 -8.78 -17.81 9.85
CA THR A 526 -9.86 -17.10 9.14
C THR A 526 -11.09 -17.99 8.97
N GLY A 527 -12.12 -17.48 8.30
CA GLY A 527 -13.33 -18.25 7.98
C GLY A 527 -13.16 -19.36 6.95
N GLY A 528 -11.95 -19.52 6.39
CA GLY A 528 -11.62 -20.49 5.35
C GLY A 528 -12.11 -20.09 3.96
N GLU A 529 -11.18 -20.05 2.99
CA GLU A 529 -11.51 -19.97 1.55
C GLU A 529 -11.61 -21.37 0.88
N ASP A 530 -11.38 -22.48 1.59
CA ASP A 530 -11.28 -23.81 0.97
C ASP A 530 -12.50 -24.73 1.17
N SER A 531 -13.67 -24.20 1.53
CA SER A 531 -14.93 -24.98 1.51
C SER A 531 -15.33 -25.45 0.09
N ALA A 532 -14.70 -24.90 -0.95
CA ALA A 532 -14.92 -25.30 -2.34
C ALA A 532 -14.34 -26.69 -2.67
N SER A 533 -13.37 -27.21 -1.90
CA SER A 533 -12.83 -28.56 -2.13
C SER A 533 -13.68 -29.68 -1.53
N LYS A 534 -14.75 -29.37 -0.78
CA LYS A 534 -15.67 -30.35 -0.20
C LYS A 534 -16.89 -30.68 -1.08
N ARG A 535 -17.09 -30.01 -2.22
CA ARG A 535 -18.23 -30.29 -3.11
C ARG A 535 -17.92 -31.16 -4.33
N SER A 536 -16.67 -31.60 -4.52
CA SER A 536 -16.29 -32.46 -5.65
C SER A 536 -15.96 -33.90 -5.28
N SER A 537 -16.21 -34.34 -4.04
CA SER A 537 -15.91 -35.70 -3.60
C SER A 537 -17.14 -36.57 -3.36
N ASP A 538 -18.35 -36.11 -3.72
CA ASP A 538 -19.61 -36.79 -3.35
C ASP A 538 -20.51 -37.18 -4.55
N SER A 539 -19.97 -37.27 -5.78
CA SER A 539 -20.77 -37.68 -6.95
C SER A 539 -20.26 -38.88 -7.77
N ASP A 540 -19.08 -39.45 -7.47
CA ASP A 540 -18.54 -40.58 -8.25
C ASP A 540 -18.34 -41.86 -7.42
N ALA A 541 -19.36 -42.25 -6.65
CA ALA A 541 -19.43 -43.57 -6.04
C ALA A 541 -20.62 -44.35 -6.62
N ARG A 542 -20.49 -44.82 -7.87
CA ARG A 542 -21.20 -46.00 -8.37
C ARG A 542 -20.28 -46.86 -9.23
N ASP A 543 -20.29 -48.14 -8.85
CA ASP A 543 -19.90 -49.34 -9.58
C ASP A 543 -18.40 -49.70 -9.67
N GLY A 544 -18.04 -50.79 -8.99
CA GLY A 544 -16.80 -51.54 -9.23
C GLY A 544 -16.32 -52.38 -8.04
N ASP A 545 -16.95 -53.54 -7.82
CA ASP A 545 -16.38 -54.63 -7.00
C ASP A 545 -15.02 -55.06 -7.55
N GLY A 546 -14.01 -55.15 -6.68
CA GLY A 546 -12.68 -55.64 -7.04
C GLY A 546 -11.73 -55.72 -5.84
N ASP A 547 -11.66 -56.90 -5.22
CA ASP A 547 -10.65 -57.27 -4.23
C ASP A 547 -9.22 -57.04 -4.74
N GLY A 548 -8.41 -56.36 -3.93
CA GLY A 548 -6.99 -56.13 -4.22
C GLY A 548 -6.25 -55.60 -3.00
N ASP A 549 -5.72 -56.52 -2.20
CA ASP A 549 -4.75 -56.28 -1.13
C ASP A 549 -3.48 -55.61 -1.68
N GLY A 550 -3.16 -54.43 -1.17
CA GLY A 550 -2.03 -53.62 -1.59
C GLY A 550 -1.74 -52.54 -0.55
N GLY A 551 -0.79 -52.83 0.35
CA GLY A 551 -0.36 -51.91 1.39
C GLY A 551 0.01 -50.53 0.84
N SER A 552 -0.77 -49.52 1.22
CA SER A 552 -0.44 -48.11 0.98
C SER A 552 0.23 -47.55 2.22
N SER A 553 1.50 -47.16 2.08
CA SER A 553 2.17 -46.29 3.02
C SER A 553 1.53 -44.91 2.98
N SER A 554 0.54 -44.67 3.82
CA SER A 554 -0.09 -43.36 4.00
C SER A 554 0.86 -42.46 4.81
N THR A 555 1.72 -41.69 4.15
CA THR A 555 2.27 -40.48 4.76
C THR A 555 1.14 -39.47 4.88
N SER A 556 0.45 -39.45 6.02
CA SER A 556 -0.55 -38.44 6.35
C SER A 556 0.15 -37.07 6.35
N SER A 557 -0.21 -36.17 5.45
CA SER A 557 0.27 -34.79 5.51
C SER A 557 -0.25 -34.14 6.79
N SER A 558 0.61 -33.92 7.78
CA SER A 558 0.25 -33.25 9.03
C SER A 558 -0.27 -31.83 8.75
N SER A 559 -1.33 -31.40 9.45
CA SER A 559 -1.80 -30.01 9.36
C SER A 559 -0.70 -29.03 9.78
N ILE A 560 -0.72 -27.79 9.28
CA ILE A 560 0.19 -26.75 9.79
C ILE A 560 0.00 -26.52 11.29
N VAL A 561 -1.21 -26.72 11.81
CA VAL A 561 -1.49 -26.69 13.24
C VAL A 561 -0.70 -27.77 13.97
N ASP A 562 -0.67 -29.00 13.45
CA ASP A 562 0.10 -30.09 14.06
C ASP A 562 1.61 -29.79 14.01
N VAL A 563 2.09 -29.26 12.88
CA VAL A 563 3.50 -28.85 12.71
C VAL A 563 3.90 -27.80 13.75
N VAL A 564 3.06 -26.78 13.96
CA VAL A 564 3.32 -25.76 14.97
C VAL A 564 3.26 -26.34 16.37
N ALA A 565 2.29 -27.21 16.66
CA ALA A 565 2.18 -27.88 17.95
C ALA A 565 3.44 -28.71 18.27
N ASP A 566 3.96 -29.46 17.29
CA ASP A 566 5.23 -30.19 17.42
C ASP A 566 6.38 -29.25 17.77
N VAL A 567 6.53 -28.14 17.03
CA VAL A 567 7.60 -27.16 17.24
C VAL A 567 7.47 -26.49 18.61
N VAL A 568 6.27 -26.14 19.05
CA VAL A 568 6.01 -25.58 20.38
C VAL A 568 6.38 -26.59 21.47
N ALA A 569 5.98 -27.85 21.33
CA ALA A 569 6.31 -28.91 22.28
C ALA A 569 7.82 -29.20 22.37
N GLU A 570 8.53 -29.14 21.22
CA GLU A 570 9.96 -29.42 21.15
C GLU A 570 10.82 -28.23 21.62
N LYS A 571 10.48 -27.01 21.18
CA LYS A 571 11.33 -25.82 21.36
C LYS A 571 10.88 -24.91 22.51
N GLY A 572 9.65 -25.06 22.99
CA GLY A 572 9.07 -24.20 24.02
C GLY A 572 8.83 -22.77 23.55
N CYS A 573 8.59 -22.57 22.25
CA CYS A 573 8.33 -21.26 21.66
C CYS A 573 7.07 -20.61 22.26
N ARG A 574 7.02 -19.28 22.23
CA ARG A 574 5.78 -18.54 22.46
C ARG A 574 4.89 -18.65 21.24
N VAL A 575 3.58 -18.73 21.45
CA VAL A 575 2.59 -18.88 20.38
C VAL A 575 1.39 -17.98 20.62
N ALA A 576 0.93 -17.30 19.57
CA ALA A 576 -0.26 -16.47 19.56
C ALA A 576 -1.21 -16.93 18.43
N VAL A 577 -2.51 -16.85 18.68
CA VAL A 577 -3.54 -17.14 17.68
C VAL A 577 -4.31 -15.84 17.40
N VAL A 578 -4.50 -15.50 16.13
CA VAL A 578 -5.28 -14.31 15.72
C VAL A 578 -6.42 -14.78 14.83
N ALA A 579 -7.65 -14.63 15.31
CA ALA A 579 -8.87 -14.93 14.56
C ALA A 579 -9.37 -13.67 13.85
N VAL A 580 -9.56 -13.75 12.54
CA VAL A 580 -10.20 -12.69 11.76
C VAL A 580 -11.33 -13.32 10.96
N GLY A 581 -12.56 -13.00 11.36
CA GLY A 581 -13.77 -13.61 10.82
C GLY A 581 -14.80 -12.58 10.37
N VAL A 582 -15.81 -13.07 9.68
CA VAL A 582 -16.94 -12.31 9.16
C VAL A 582 -18.17 -12.69 9.97
N LYS A 583 -18.75 -11.70 10.65
CA LYS A 583 -19.85 -11.89 11.59
C LYS A 583 -21.02 -12.61 10.93
N GLY A 584 -21.43 -13.74 11.52
CA GLY A 584 -22.57 -14.54 11.04
C GLY A 584 -22.31 -15.36 9.77
N HIS A 585 -21.07 -15.36 9.25
CA HIS A 585 -20.73 -16.04 8.00
C HIS A 585 -19.64 -17.10 8.16
N ASP A 586 -18.82 -17.04 9.21
CA ASP A 586 -17.78 -18.03 9.45
C ASP A 586 -17.58 -18.38 10.93
N ASP A 587 -16.78 -19.43 11.17
CA ASP A 587 -16.46 -20.00 12.47
C ASP A 587 -15.01 -19.72 12.91
N ALA A 588 -14.38 -18.66 12.36
CA ALA A 588 -12.97 -18.35 12.55
C ALA A 588 -12.58 -18.29 14.04
N ILE A 589 -13.43 -17.69 14.87
CA ILE A 589 -13.20 -17.55 16.32
C ILE A 589 -13.25 -18.91 17.02
N ALA A 590 -14.27 -19.72 16.77
CA ALA A 590 -14.41 -21.05 17.36
C ALA A 590 -13.25 -21.98 16.96
N ARG A 591 -12.83 -21.91 15.69
CA ARG A 591 -11.65 -22.63 15.21
C ARG A 591 -10.37 -22.15 15.88
N ALA A 592 -10.20 -20.84 16.06
CA ALA A 592 -9.05 -20.28 16.74
C ALA A 592 -8.97 -20.68 18.23
N GLU A 593 -10.11 -20.82 18.91
CA GLU A 593 -10.16 -21.36 20.28
C GLU A 593 -9.70 -22.82 20.34
N THR A 594 -10.14 -23.63 19.37
CA THR A 594 -9.71 -25.03 19.25
C THR A 594 -8.21 -25.13 19.00
N ILE A 595 -7.70 -24.35 18.04
CA ILE A 595 -6.25 -24.29 17.72
C ILE A 595 -5.44 -23.82 18.93
N ARG A 596 -5.93 -22.80 19.66
CA ARG A 596 -5.29 -22.31 20.89
C ARG A 596 -5.19 -23.43 21.94
N ALA A 597 -6.25 -24.22 22.12
CA ALA A 597 -6.24 -25.33 23.07
C ALA A 597 -5.18 -26.39 22.70
N THR A 598 -5.04 -26.71 21.41
CA THR A 598 -3.97 -27.60 20.92
C THR A 598 -2.58 -27.06 21.25
N PHE A 599 -2.34 -25.77 21.02
CA PHE A 599 -1.05 -25.16 21.33
C PHE A 599 -0.78 -25.05 22.83
N ALA A 600 -1.81 -24.81 23.65
CA ALA A 600 -1.68 -24.82 25.11
C ALA A 600 -1.21 -26.20 25.62
N ALA A 601 -1.81 -27.29 25.10
CA ALA A 601 -1.40 -28.66 25.45
C ALA A 601 0.05 -28.96 25.01
N ALA A 602 0.46 -28.48 23.83
CA ALA A 602 1.85 -28.59 23.39
C ALA A 602 2.82 -27.82 24.30
N ALA A 603 2.46 -26.60 24.71
CA ALA A 603 3.28 -25.78 25.61
C ALA A 603 3.40 -26.40 27.02
N GLU A 604 2.38 -27.10 27.51
CA GLU A 604 2.45 -27.86 28.78
C GLU A 604 3.48 -28.99 28.72
N THR A 605 3.71 -29.56 27.54
CA THR A 605 4.74 -30.59 27.34
C THR A 605 6.15 -29.98 27.39
N ALA A 606 6.32 -28.77 26.84
CA ALA A 606 7.61 -28.10 26.78
C ALA A 606 8.04 -27.44 28.11
N HIS A 607 7.09 -26.93 28.90
CA HIS A 607 7.38 -26.14 30.08
C HIS A 607 7.11 -26.89 31.40
N ARG A 608 8.08 -26.84 32.32
CA ARG A 608 8.02 -27.53 33.63
C ARG A 608 6.91 -27.04 34.57
N THR A 609 6.34 -25.87 34.33
CA THR A 609 5.27 -25.31 35.18
C THR A 609 4.12 -24.84 34.31
N ARG A 610 2.90 -25.11 34.77
CA ARG A 610 1.67 -24.64 34.13
C ARG A 610 1.67 -23.13 33.88
N ARG A 611 2.19 -22.34 34.83
CA ARG A 611 2.30 -20.88 34.71
C ARG A 611 3.23 -20.44 33.57
N ALA A 612 4.29 -21.20 33.28
CA ALA A 612 5.18 -20.92 32.15
C ALA A 612 4.50 -21.30 30.82
N ALA A 613 3.80 -22.44 30.76
CA ALA A 613 3.00 -22.83 29.60
C ALA A 613 1.88 -21.82 29.28
N GLU A 614 1.16 -21.34 30.30
CA GLU A 614 0.13 -20.29 30.17
C GLU A 614 0.70 -18.95 29.70
N ARG A 615 1.98 -18.65 29.99
CA ARG A 615 2.65 -17.44 29.48
C ARG A 615 3.14 -17.60 28.04
N ALA A 616 3.52 -18.83 27.66
CA ALA A 616 3.94 -19.15 26.31
C ALA A 616 2.77 -19.13 25.32
N THR A 617 1.57 -19.52 25.76
CA THR A 617 0.35 -19.45 24.95
C THR A 617 -0.36 -18.11 25.16
N LEU A 618 -0.18 -17.19 24.22
CA LEU A 618 -0.84 -15.90 24.21
C LEU A 618 -2.30 -16.05 23.74
N ALA A 619 -3.14 -15.13 24.20
CA ALA A 619 -4.59 -15.20 23.98
C ALA A 619 -4.97 -15.03 22.49
N THR A 620 -6.23 -15.39 22.15
CA THR A 620 -6.79 -15.33 20.78
C THR A 620 -7.34 -13.96 20.40
N CYS A 621 -6.69 -13.21 19.50
CA CYS A 621 -7.19 -11.88 19.13
C CYS A 621 -8.31 -12.09 18.13
N ALA A 622 -9.56 -11.79 18.51
CA ALA A 622 -10.72 -12.00 17.65
C ALA A 622 -11.19 -10.68 17.05
N ILE A 623 -11.22 -10.62 15.73
CA ILE A 623 -11.71 -9.50 14.96
C ILE A 623 -12.91 -9.99 14.15
N GLU A 624 -14.09 -9.45 14.45
CA GLU A 624 -15.30 -9.70 13.68
C GLU A 624 -15.58 -8.53 12.74
N ILE A 625 -15.60 -8.82 11.45
CA ILE A 625 -15.97 -7.86 10.40
C ILE A 625 -17.47 -8.00 10.17
N ASP A 626 -18.21 -6.90 10.30
CA ASP A 626 -19.63 -6.85 9.91
C ASP A 626 -19.77 -6.44 8.44
N PRO A 627 -20.10 -7.36 7.52
CA PRO A 627 -20.23 -7.05 6.11
C PRO A 627 -21.58 -6.39 5.76
N ALA A 628 -22.56 -6.39 6.66
CA ALA A 628 -23.94 -6.01 6.36
C ALA A 628 -24.11 -4.49 6.26
N LEU A 629 -24.04 -3.96 5.05
CA LEU A 629 -24.47 -2.60 4.75
C LEU A 629 -26.01 -2.52 4.96
N GLY A 630 -26.51 -1.48 5.65
CA GLY A 630 -27.88 -1.42 6.20
C GLY A 630 -29.02 -1.62 5.18
N PRO A 631 -30.30 -1.68 5.65
CA PRO A 631 -31.47 -2.01 4.81
C PRO A 631 -31.73 -1.07 3.62
N GLU A 632 -31.01 0.04 3.50
CA GLU A 632 -31.03 0.97 2.37
C GLU A 632 -30.54 0.37 1.03
N LEU A 633 -29.96 -0.83 1.03
CA LEU A 633 -29.48 -1.53 -0.17
C LEU A 633 -30.53 -2.37 -0.91
N GLY A 634 -31.73 -2.56 -0.36
CA GLY A 634 -32.93 -2.95 -1.13
C GLY A 634 -32.95 -4.27 -1.94
N CYS A 635 -31.87 -5.04 -2.07
CA CYS A 635 -31.82 -6.22 -2.96
C CYS A 635 -31.01 -7.39 -2.36
N TYR A 636 -31.60 -8.59 -2.33
CA TYR A 636 -30.96 -9.82 -1.79
C TYR A 636 -29.81 -10.36 -2.67
N GLU A 637 -29.89 -10.23 -4.00
CA GLU A 637 -28.79 -10.64 -4.91
C GLU A 637 -27.54 -9.76 -4.71
N GLU A 638 -27.71 -8.49 -4.36
CA GLU A 638 -26.62 -7.54 -4.14
C GLU A 638 -25.83 -7.81 -2.84
N GLN A 639 -26.49 -8.33 -1.80
CA GLN A 639 -25.80 -8.75 -0.57
C GLN A 639 -24.80 -9.88 -0.84
N SER A 640 -25.11 -10.80 -1.77
CA SER A 640 -24.20 -11.90 -2.11
C SER A 640 -22.90 -11.40 -2.78
N GLN A 641 -22.98 -10.37 -3.62
CA GLN A 641 -21.82 -9.77 -4.28
C GLN A 641 -20.92 -9.03 -3.29
N ILE A 642 -21.52 -8.31 -2.34
CA ILE A 642 -20.79 -7.63 -1.25
C ILE A 642 -20.15 -8.66 -0.31
N LEU A 643 -20.85 -9.74 0.03
CA LEU A 643 -20.31 -10.83 0.86
C LEU A 643 -19.14 -11.54 0.19
N SER A 644 -19.15 -11.68 -1.14
CA SER A 644 -18.02 -12.26 -1.87
C SER A 644 -16.73 -11.41 -1.82
N PHE A 645 -16.82 -10.13 -1.40
CA PHE A 645 -15.65 -9.28 -1.13
C PHE A 645 -15.03 -9.54 0.26
N ALA A 646 -15.75 -10.22 1.17
CA ALA A 646 -15.33 -10.37 2.56
C ALA A 646 -13.92 -10.98 2.75
N PRO A 647 -13.45 -11.96 1.93
CA PRO A 647 -12.08 -12.45 2.05
C PRO A 647 -11.01 -11.35 1.81
N ARG A 648 -11.28 -10.39 0.93
CA ARG A 648 -10.39 -9.24 0.69
C ARG A 648 -10.34 -8.32 1.91
N ALA A 649 -11.47 -8.15 2.58
CA ALA A 649 -11.59 -7.40 3.83
C ALA A 649 -10.88 -8.09 5.00
N VAL A 650 -10.94 -9.42 5.07
CA VAL A 650 -10.17 -10.24 6.05
C VAL A 650 -8.67 -10.05 5.84
N GLU A 651 -8.18 -10.13 4.60
CA GLU A 651 -6.77 -9.86 4.29
C GLU A 651 -6.35 -8.44 4.69
N LEU A 652 -7.20 -7.44 4.47
CA LEU A 652 -6.93 -6.06 4.91
C LEU A 652 -6.86 -5.96 6.44
N ALA A 653 -7.77 -6.60 7.17
CA ALA A 653 -7.72 -6.64 8.63
C ALA A 653 -6.44 -7.30 9.15
N VAL A 654 -6.03 -8.44 8.56
CA VAL A 654 -4.75 -9.08 8.90
C VAL A 654 -3.57 -8.16 8.59
N LYS A 655 -3.59 -7.46 7.45
CA LYS A 655 -2.56 -6.47 7.11
C LYS A 655 -2.42 -5.42 8.20
N HIS A 656 -3.53 -4.87 8.69
CA HIS A 656 -3.52 -3.88 9.78
C HIS A 656 -2.95 -4.46 11.07
N VAL A 657 -3.33 -5.69 11.44
CA VAL A 657 -2.77 -6.37 12.62
C VAL A 657 -1.27 -6.61 12.48
N ALA A 658 -0.82 -7.20 11.38
CA ALA A 658 0.60 -7.47 11.14
C ALA A 658 1.43 -6.17 11.15
N ASN A 659 0.95 -5.13 10.44
CA ASN A 659 1.58 -3.82 10.43
C ASN A 659 1.67 -3.20 11.84
N ALA A 660 0.61 -3.29 12.64
CA ALA A 660 0.59 -2.76 13.99
C ALA A 660 1.55 -3.53 14.92
N VAL A 661 1.59 -4.86 14.81
CA VAL A 661 2.48 -5.74 15.57
C VAL A 661 3.93 -5.45 15.26
N SER A 662 4.31 -5.51 13.98
CA SER A 662 5.71 -5.33 13.58
C SER A 662 6.19 -3.89 13.81
N THR A 663 5.38 -2.88 13.48
CA THR A 663 5.72 -1.47 13.71
C THR A 663 5.80 -1.16 15.20
N GLY A 664 4.79 -1.57 15.98
CA GLY A 664 4.75 -1.34 17.41
C GLY A 664 5.92 -2.00 18.14
N ALA A 665 6.27 -3.23 17.76
CA ALA A 665 7.43 -3.93 18.31
C ALA A 665 8.74 -3.17 18.05
N HIS A 666 8.97 -2.68 16.82
CA HIS A 666 10.16 -1.91 16.49
C HIS A 666 10.22 -0.54 17.20
N VAL A 667 9.07 0.13 17.39
CA VAL A 667 8.97 1.35 18.21
C VAL A 667 9.38 1.04 19.66
N LEU A 668 8.85 -0.02 20.26
CA LEU A 668 9.13 -0.42 21.64
C LEU A 668 10.58 -0.82 21.91
N ILE A 669 11.33 -1.28 20.89
CA ILE A 669 12.76 -1.58 21.01
C ILE A 669 13.66 -0.39 20.62
N GLY A 670 13.09 0.79 20.37
CA GLY A 670 13.82 2.04 20.16
C GLY A 670 14.42 2.20 18.76
N LYS A 671 13.72 1.70 17.73
CA LYS A 671 14.07 1.89 16.31
C LYS A 671 13.47 3.15 15.69
N THR A 672 12.65 3.88 16.47
CA THR A 672 12.11 5.18 16.10
C THR A 672 12.49 6.24 17.13
N PHE A 673 12.49 7.50 16.71
CA PHE A 673 12.56 8.69 17.58
C PHE A 673 11.35 9.56 17.24
N GLY A 674 10.42 9.76 18.17
CA GLY A 674 9.06 10.11 17.79
C GLY A 674 8.52 9.07 16.78
N ASN A 675 7.90 9.56 15.70
CA ASN A 675 7.52 8.72 14.56
C ASN A 675 8.56 8.67 13.41
N ARG A 676 9.83 9.06 13.66
CA ARG A 676 10.91 9.02 12.66
C ARG A 676 11.66 7.69 12.67
N MET A 677 11.92 7.14 11.49
CA MET A 677 12.67 5.87 11.31
C MET A 677 14.19 6.11 11.41
N ILE A 678 14.70 6.18 12.63
CA ILE A 678 16.11 6.52 12.89
C ILE A 678 17.09 5.40 12.52
N ASP A 679 16.65 4.16 12.27
CA ASP A 679 17.51 3.03 11.86
C ASP A 679 17.16 2.50 10.46
N LEU A 680 16.62 3.34 9.58
CA LEU A 680 16.31 2.97 8.19
C LEU A 680 17.59 2.64 7.40
N ARG A 681 17.45 1.81 6.35
CA ARG A 681 18.54 1.53 5.41
C ARG A 681 18.54 2.51 4.23
N VAL A 682 19.71 3.03 3.90
CA VAL A 682 19.91 3.91 2.75
C VAL A 682 20.26 3.05 1.53
N SER A 683 19.24 2.53 0.85
CA SER A 683 19.37 1.55 -0.24
C SER A 683 18.83 2.01 -1.60
N ASN A 684 18.22 3.20 -1.66
CA ASN A 684 17.82 3.85 -2.91
C ASN A 684 17.81 5.39 -2.76
N ALA A 685 17.63 6.08 -3.87
CA ALA A 685 17.64 7.54 -3.95
C ALA A 685 16.54 8.20 -3.11
N LYS A 686 15.38 7.53 -2.95
CA LYS A 686 14.28 7.96 -2.08
C LYS A 686 14.71 7.92 -0.61
N LEU A 687 15.32 6.82 -0.16
CA LEU A 687 15.72 6.62 1.23
C LEU A 687 16.93 7.48 1.63
N PHE A 688 17.84 7.79 0.70
CA PHE A 688 18.91 8.77 0.97
C PHE A 688 18.34 10.16 1.25
N ARG A 689 17.43 10.65 0.40
CA ARG A 689 16.79 11.95 0.61
C ARG A 689 15.93 11.97 1.88
N ARG A 690 15.24 10.86 2.18
CA ARG A 690 14.52 10.70 3.45
C ARG A 690 15.47 10.79 4.63
N ALA A 691 16.60 10.10 4.60
CA ALA A 691 17.59 10.16 5.66
C ALA A 691 18.11 11.59 5.88
N ALA A 692 18.35 12.35 4.82
CA ALA A 692 18.77 13.75 4.92
C ALA A 692 17.71 14.60 5.64
N ARG A 693 16.44 14.51 5.20
CA ARG A 693 15.32 15.20 5.84
C ARG A 693 15.13 14.83 7.30
N LEU A 694 15.29 13.55 7.64
CA LEU A 694 15.22 13.10 9.03
C LEU A 694 16.33 13.73 9.88
N ILE A 695 17.53 13.88 9.34
CA ILE A 695 18.63 14.53 10.04
C ILE A 695 18.36 16.03 10.18
N GLU A 696 17.89 16.71 9.14
CA GLU A 696 17.48 18.12 9.22
C GLU A 696 16.42 18.33 10.31
N ASP A 697 15.37 17.52 10.30
CA ASP A 697 14.25 17.60 11.23
C ASP A 697 14.70 17.34 12.68
N LEU A 698 15.55 16.34 12.90
CA LEU A 698 16.04 16.01 14.25
C LEU A 698 17.08 17.01 14.78
N THR A 699 17.93 17.56 13.91
CA THR A 699 19.13 18.33 14.32
C THR A 699 19.03 19.83 14.06
N GLY A 700 18.12 20.28 13.20
CA GLY A 700 17.99 21.66 12.77
C GLY A 700 19.10 22.15 11.81
N VAL A 701 19.94 21.25 11.29
CA VAL A 701 20.94 21.59 10.27
C VAL A 701 20.31 21.76 8.89
N SER A 702 21.06 22.31 7.93
CA SER A 702 20.60 22.45 6.54
C SER A 702 20.60 21.11 5.78
N ASP A 703 19.82 20.97 4.69
CA ASP A 703 19.87 19.79 3.79
C ASP A 703 21.28 19.49 3.32
N VAL A 704 22.07 20.53 3.00
CA VAL A 704 23.46 20.36 2.60
C VAL A 704 24.30 19.73 3.71
N ASP A 705 24.19 20.25 4.94
CA ASP A 705 24.94 19.72 6.09
C ASP A 705 24.49 18.30 6.46
N ALA A 706 23.19 18.00 6.38
CA ALA A 706 22.64 16.68 6.61
C ALA A 706 23.16 15.66 5.58
N ARG A 707 23.18 16.04 4.29
CA ARG A 707 23.75 15.21 3.23
C ARG A 707 25.26 15.02 3.38
N VAL A 708 25.99 16.06 3.81
CA VAL A 708 27.42 15.95 4.12
C VAL A 708 27.64 14.96 5.27
N ALA A 709 26.86 15.05 6.35
CA ALA A 709 26.94 14.11 7.47
C ALA A 709 26.65 12.67 7.02
N LEU A 710 25.67 12.46 6.13
CA LEU A 710 25.41 11.16 5.50
C LEU A 710 26.58 10.67 4.66
N SER A 711 27.13 11.52 3.80
CA SER A 711 28.28 11.18 2.96
C SER A 711 29.48 10.74 3.79
N ARG A 712 29.76 11.46 4.88
CA ARG A 712 30.79 11.11 5.87
C ARG A 712 30.47 9.79 6.56
N ALA A 713 29.24 9.60 7.03
CA ALA A 713 28.82 8.35 7.67
C ALA A 713 28.91 7.14 6.74
N ILE A 714 28.78 7.31 5.42
CA ILE A 714 28.92 6.26 4.40
C ILE A 714 30.39 6.00 4.08
N HIS A 715 31.13 7.04 3.70
CA HIS A 715 32.45 6.91 3.07
C HIS A 715 33.64 7.12 4.02
N GLY A 716 33.41 7.72 5.18
CA GLY A 716 34.47 8.25 6.03
C GLY A 716 34.98 9.61 5.54
N ASP A 717 36.07 10.08 6.14
CA ASP A 717 36.70 11.36 5.80
C ASP A 717 37.99 11.13 4.96
N PRO A 718 38.20 11.87 3.86
CA PRO A 718 37.31 12.88 3.28
C PRO A 718 36.12 12.25 2.54
N ALA A 719 34.93 12.86 2.69
CA ALA A 719 33.71 12.38 2.07
C ALA A 719 33.51 12.94 0.64
N PRO A 720 32.93 12.16 -0.30
CA PRO A 720 32.56 12.65 -1.62
C PRO A 720 31.50 13.77 -1.59
N ALA A 721 31.41 14.52 -2.70
CA ALA A 721 30.40 15.55 -2.93
C ALA A 721 28.97 14.98 -2.88
N VAL A 722 28.01 15.80 -2.47
CA VAL A 722 26.63 15.37 -2.12
C VAL A 722 25.55 15.86 -3.08
N ASP A 723 25.96 16.23 -4.29
CA ASP A 723 25.02 16.61 -5.34
C ASP A 723 24.23 15.41 -5.88
N ASP A 724 23.15 15.70 -6.59
CA ASP A 724 22.26 14.67 -7.14
C ASP A 724 22.95 13.78 -8.20
N ALA A 725 24.08 14.18 -8.78
CA ALA A 725 24.84 13.35 -9.72
C ALA A 725 25.66 12.26 -8.99
N ALA A 726 26.04 12.50 -7.74
CA ALA A 726 26.75 11.53 -6.89
C ALA A 726 25.81 10.55 -6.16
N LEU A 727 24.49 10.78 -6.19
CA LEU A 727 23.51 10.05 -5.39
C LEU A 727 23.58 8.52 -5.56
N ASP A 728 23.66 8.04 -6.80
CA ASP A 728 23.75 6.60 -7.10
C ASP A 728 25.03 5.99 -6.49
N ALA A 729 26.13 6.73 -6.45
CA ALA A 729 27.37 6.26 -5.84
C ALA A 729 27.25 6.12 -4.32
N HIS A 730 26.60 7.09 -3.64
CA HIS A 730 26.32 6.99 -2.21
C HIS A 730 25.42 5.80 -1.90
N VAL A 731 24.33 5.64 -2.63
CA VAL A 731 23.35 4.55 -2.46
C VAL A 731 24.02 3.19 -2.61
N ARG A 732 24.86 3.00 -3.64
CA ARG A 732 25.57 1.72 -3.86
C ARG A 732 26.43 1.31 -2.67
N VAL A 733 27.17 2.24 -2.08
CA VAL A 733 28.01 1.95 -0.90
C VAL A 733 27.15 1.74 0.34
N ALA A 734 26.13 2.58 0.53
CA ALA A 734 25.28 2.54 1.72
C ALA A 734 24.34 1.32 1.79
N THR A 735 24.00 0.70 0.66
CA THR A 735 23.05 -0.43 0.59
C THR A 735 23.42 -1.60 1.52
N GLY A 736 24.72 -1.89 1.67
CA GLY A 736 25.22 -2.96 2.55
C GLY A 736 25.46 -2.54 4.00
N MET A 737 25.26 -1.26 4.32
CA MET A 737 25.61 -0.69 5.63
C MET A 737 24.40 -0.69 6.58
N ARG A 738 24.68 -0.76 7.88
CA ARG A 738 23.69 -0.58 8.96
C ARG A 738 24.06 0.64 9.78
N ARG A 739 23.07 1.25 10.45
CA ARG A 739 23.27 2.39 11.35
C ARG A 739 23.97 3.60 10.70
N VAL A 740 23.77 3.80 9.40
CA VAL A 740 24.26 4.98 8.66
C VAL A 740 23.56 6.24 9.16
N VAL A 741 22.22 6.23 9.20
CA VAL A 741 21.41 7.37 9.62
C VAL A 741 21.72 7.78 11.07
N PRO A 742 21.75 6.87 12.07
CA PRO A 742 22.18 7.20 13.43
C PRO A 742 23.55 7.88 13.50
N ALA A 743 24.55 7.33 12.80
CA ALA A 743 25.90 7.89 12.82
C ALA A 743 25.93 9.28 12.18
N ALA A 744 25.22 9.45 11.07
CA ALA A 744 25.08 10.75 10.41
C ALA A 744 24.34 11.78 11.30
N THR A 745 23.30 11.37 12.04
CA THR A 745 22.60 12.24 13.00
C THR A 745 23.55 12.71 14.10
N LEU A 746 24.39 11.82 14.66
CA LEU A 746 25.40 12.22 15.64
C LEU A 746 26.42 13.19 15.01
N LEU A 747 26.95 12.88 13.82
CA LEU A 747 27.89 13.74 13.11
C LEU A 747 27.32 15.15 12.85
N ALA A 748 26.04 15.24 12.49
CA ALA A 748 25.36 16.51 12.23
C ALA A 748 25.28 17.41 13.47
N THR A 749 25.29 16.85 14.69
CA THR A 749 25.33 17.66 15.93
C THR A 749 26.66 18.39 16.15
N GLY A 750 27.73 17.96 15.50
CA GLY A 750 29.06 18.49 15.76
C GLY A 750 29.68 17.90 17.03
N ALA A 751 29.98 18.72 18.04
CA ALA A 751 30.69 18.25 19.24
C ALA A 751 29.76 17.44 20.19
N PRO A 752 30.21 16.29 20.73
CA PRO A 752 31.57 15.72 20.67
C PRO A 752 31.86 14.87 19.41
N TRP A 753 30.83 14.53 18.62
CA TRP A 753 30.89 13.63 17.46
C TRP A 753 31.39 14.30 16.17
N LYS A 754 32.56 14.93 16.21
CA LYS A 754 33.18 15.50 15.00
C LYS A 754 33.84 14.44 14.13
N ASP A 755 34.31 13.36 14.77
CA ASP A 755 35.00 12.26 14.12
C ASP A 755 34.03 11.12 13.74
N VAL A 756 34.15 10.62 12.51
CA VAL A 756 33.27 9.57 11.97
C VAL A 756 33.49 8.22 12.66
N VAL A 757 34.71 7.92 13.12
CA VAL A 757 35.02 6.70 13.86
C VAL A 757 34.30 6.74 15.21
N ASP A 758 34.40 7.86 15.93
CA ASP A 758 33.72 8.02 17.21
C ASP A 758 32.20 7.84 17.07
N ALA A 759 31.58 8.52 16.09
CA ALA A 759 30.15 8.41 15.82
C ALA A 759 29.73 6.96 15.50
N ARG A 760 30.52 6.26 14.67
CA ARG A 760 30.28 4.84 14.32
C ARG A 760 30.43 3.91 15.51
N VAL A 761 31.43 4.13 16.36
CA VAL A 761 31.65 3.35 17.60
C VAL A 761 30.48 3.55 18.57
N ALA A 762 30.01 4.78 18.73
CA ALA A 762 28.88 5.10 19.59
C ALA A 762 27.62 4.36 19.19
N VAL A 763 27.31 4.36 17.88
CA VAL A 763 26.15 3.65 17.38
C VAL A 763 26.37 2.15 17.31
N ALA A 764 27.56 1.62 17.55
CA ALA A 764 27.84 0.18 17.59
C ALA A 764 27.72 -0.44 19.00
N SER A 765 27.46 0.36 20.04
CA SER A 765 27.50 -0.02 21.48
C SER A 765 26.49 -1.10 21.93
N GLY A 766 25.64 -1.60 21.03
CA GLY A 766 24.55 -2.53 21.36
C GLY A 766 23.33 -1.89 22.00
N GLU A 767 23.42 -0.63 22.45
CA GLU A 767 22.28 0.18 22.91
C GLU A 767 21.29 0.44 21.76
N SER A 768 20.03 0.77 22.10
CA SER A 768 19.06 1.21 21.09
C SER A 768 19.45 2.59 20.55
N VAL A 769 19.17 2.81 19.27
CA VAL A 769 19.47 4.08 18.59
C VAL A 769 18.80 5.24 19.32
N ARG A 770 17.55 5.05 19.74
CA ARG A 770 16.81 6.07 20.50
C ARG A 770 17.55 6.49 21.77
N VAL A 771 18.04 5.54 22.58
CA VAL A 771 18.79 5.85 23.81
C VAL A 771 20.06 6.65 23.52
N ILE A 772 20.76 6.28 22.45
CA ILE A 772 21.97 7.00 22.01
C ILE A 772 21.63 8.46 21.66
N LEU A 773 20.57 8.69 20.88
CA LEU A 773 20.12 10.03 20.51
C LEU A 773 19.62 10.82 21.74
N THR A 774 18.83 10.21 22.62
CA THR A 774 18.37 10.88 23.85
C THR A 774 19.54 11.33 24.72
N ARG A 775 20.57 10.49 24.89
CA ARG A 775 21.79 10.86 25.62
C ARG A 775 22.59 11.97 24.93
N ALA A 776 22.51 12.06 23.60
CA ALA A 776 23.12 13.15 22.84
C ALA A 776 22.34 14.47 22.91
N GLY A 777 21.26 14.55 23.70
CA GLY A 777 20.50 15.77 23.95
C GLY A 777 19.27 15.96 23.07
N PHE A 778 18.92 14.96 22.24
CA PHE A 778 17.70 15.00 21.45
C PHE A 778 16.47 14.66 22.30
N GLY A 779 15.39 15.43 22.18
CA GLY A 779 14.10 15.17 22.87
C GLY A 779 13.87 15.95 24.18
N GLY A 780 14.76 16.89 24.54
CA GLY A 780 14.66 17.71 25.76
C GLY A 780 13.95 19.07 25.61
N LYS A 781 12.97 19.22 24.71
CA LYS A 781 12.18 20.45 24.59
C LYS A 781 10.67 20.18 24.59
N GLY A 782 10.19 19.75 25.75
CA GLY A 782 8.78 19.84 26.14
C GLY A 782 8.71 20.41 27.55
N GLY A 783 8.51 21.74 27.68
CA GLY A 783 8.25 22.42 28.94
C GLY A 783 9.45 23.17 29.57
N GLY A 784 9.44 24.50 29.43
CA GLY A 784 10.09 25.53 30.26
C GLY A 784 11.43 25.25 30.97
N GLY A 785 12.47 26.00 30.58
CA GLY A 785 13.66 26.19 31.41
C GLY A 785 14.81 26.87 30.67
N GLU A 786 15.17 28.08 31.09
CA GLU A 786 16.33 28.85 30.65
C GLU A 786 17.69 28.20 31.04
N GLY A 787 18.74 28.53 30.28
CA GLY A 787 20.17 28.31 30.60
C GLY A 787 20.81 27.13 29.85
N GLY A 788 21.91 27.24 29.09
CA GLY A 788 22.95 28.25 29.06
C GLY A 788 23.88 28.12 27.83
N ALA A 789 24.18 29.31 27.28
CA ALA A 789 25.40 29.78 26.60
C ALA A 789 26.14 28.94 25.52
N SER A 790 26.11 29.45 24.29
CA SER A 790 27.34 29.97 23.64
C SER A 790 27.00 31.05 22.61
N ALA A 791 27.84 32.07 22.57
CA ALA A 791 27.56 33.41 22.06
C ALA A 791 27.85 33.60 20.56
N SER A 792 27.00 34.35 19.85
CA SER A 792 27.44 35.33 18.84
C SER A 792 26.33 36.31 18.44
N LYS A 793 26.55 37.58 18.81
CA LYS A 793 26.09 38.86 18.22
C LYS A 793 24.63 39.01 17.75
N ARG A 794 23.85 39.60 18.66
CA ARG A 794 22.59 40.33 18.41
C ARG A 794 22.88 41.65 17.69
N ALA A 795 22.25 41.87 16.52
CA ALA A 795 21.94 43.22 16.03
C ALA A 795 20.53 43.58 16.52
N LYS A 796 20.41 44.76 17.14
CA LYS A 796 19.17 45.29 17.71
C LYS A 796 18.25 45.80 16.60
N THR A 797 16.99 45.37 16.61
CA THR A 797 15.84 46.21 16.27
C THR A 797 14.63 45.78 17.10
N THR A 798 13.83 46.78 17.44
CA THR A 798 12.88 46.93 18.54
C THR A 798 11.49 46.33 18.28
N ASP A 799 10.85 45.91 19.38
CA ASP A 799 9.42 45.81 19.70
C ASP A 799 8.35 45.83 18.60
N ALA A 800 7.48 44.81 18.64
CA ALA A 800 6.03 45.02 18.72
C ALA A 800 5.36 43.78 19.37
N ALA A 801 4.61 44.03 20.44
CA ALA A 801 3.88 43.06 21.24
C ALA A 801 2.63 42.52 20.53
N ALA A 802 2.32 41.23 20.71
CA ALA A 802 0.95 40.73 20.65
C ALA A 802 0.79 39.47 21.50
N THR A 803 -0.01 39.64 22.55
CA THR A 803 -0.51 38.75 23.60
C THR A 803 -0.86 37.30 23.21
N SER A 804 -0.35 36.36 24.00
CA SER A 804 -0.82 34.99 24.14
C SER A 804 -2.15 34.90 24.91
N LYS A 805 -3.15 34.20 24.36
CA LYS A 805 -4.25 33.62 25.14
C LYS A 805 -4.22 32.11 24.96
N GLY A 806 -3.82 31.41 26.01
CA GLY A 806 -4.03 29.96 26.13
C GLY A 806 -5.50 29.68 26.41
N ALA A 807 -6.07 28.72 25.68
CA ALA A 807 -7.34 28.12 26.00
C ALA A 807 -7.08 26.66 26.38
N ALA A 808 -7.20 26.39 27.68
CA ALA A 808 -7.30 25.04 28.22
C ALA A 808 -8.69 24.49 27.85
N TYR A 809 -8.74 23.34 27.16
CA TYR A 809 -9.96 22.57 26.98
C TYR A 809 -9.94 21.39 27.94
N GLN A 810 -10.74 21.48 29.00
CA GLN A 810 -11.12 20.34 29.84
C GLN A 810 -12.26 19.59 29.13
N PHE A 811 -12.07 18.29 28.94
CA PHE A 811 -13.12 17.34 28.58
C PHE A 811 -14.05 17.12 29.78
N ALA A 812 -15.36 17.19 29.55
CA ALA A 812 -16.37 16.59 30.41
C ALA A 812 -17.22 15.65 29.55
N PHE A 813 -17.44 14.46 30.11
CA PHE A 813 -18.00 13.22 29.54
C PHE A 813 -19.29 13.35 28.73
#